data_AF-A0A3M7Q9E6-F1
#
_entry.id   AF-A0A3M7Q9E6-F1
#
_cell.length_a   1.000
_cell.length_b   1.000
_cell.length_c   1.000
_cell.angle_alpha   90.00
_cell.angle_beta   90.00
_cell.angle_gamma   90.00
#
_symmetry.space_group_name_H-M   'P 1'
#
loop_
_entity.id
_entity.type
_entity.pdbx_description
1 polymer ?
#
loop_
_entity_poly.entity_id
_entity_poly.type
_entity_poly.pdbx_seq_one_letter_code
_entity_poly.pdbx_strand_id
1 'polypeptide(L)'
;MLRINPANQLVLESTCKSGCSHSTAQLYEHKIFFLKNQSYELLSDSLLDKYTLGSLSTELTMLPALFSLNPDIIYWRVELTIITQFSDSSTSNGSAVMNLKVNEKPFNGSCISEPTQGFALLTYFTIRCSGWTDNDGYIVRYEYFALDSNDSNPTALSYGKASELTTQLPQGLKSNLFRLYILVQVIDDSDAITAYLIPEPVTVRVEEGFVSKMSSELTQNAANSQFLTNLKSADLQQASKDIISMTSLLNNDDTGAADVQAKQTIKQLFVDVAANLQIGDISSVKLISSVLSVLTESTDQVSDLAASTALEKSVLLSKSLVDMSRNNGFEFLKQAANKIIDTSANTLLSSGINGSHKYYQSTEQILNDLVNMSSLHLSINQHTHVKSKSIDLKVSRTMASNLLDKNISLQGGHIQLPILNSSSLLMLKSFSLPKTIKPAADLHGSSMISLSYLTELGQEIKVADQKEPFKIHFNRDPSLIPNFTFIFTNASLAENTLYLTIEVVQPNTSLYIQIRPENLSVSYLVLIKLDELPGRGNYDFGKVLCADELQTQDDNVLYQINVNRSSINRLARKMVGVSISELSEMNTCENVSDKMNVSLFRNDFAYRVFSSGCYYRDAQSGEWLTDGMELVDDETNIELTSCRSTHLTDFAGGFLVLPTQVDFGNVFANASFADNPTIYITVIVLVCVYALAAVFCVFMDRVDKKKTKIHVLKSDGDYFYEVVLFTGSRKDAGTKSNVYMSLFGSRSHSDTLQLKSNDQNDDKYLFRRSAVNTFILSTDKALGSLYMCRVFHDNMAKSRQQASWYLRHVFVTDLQTKERYVFICEKWEYCVTNTHSNPDEHTSYFVVIIKVMT
;
A
#
# COMPACT_ATOMS: atom_id res chain seq x y z
N MET A 1 2.06 -12.51 -51.77
CA MET A 1 2.33 -13.52 -50.71
C MET A 1 2.47 -12.74 -49.42
N LEU A 2 1.75 -13.12 -48.38
CA LEU A 2 1.73 -12.39 -47.11
C LEU A 2 2.89 -12.88 -46.23
N ARG A 3 3.80 -11.98 -45.83
CA ARG A 3 4.86 -12.29 -44.84
C ARG A 3 4.20 -12.26 -43.45
N ILE A 4 4.39 -13.33 -42.67
CA ILE A 4 3.77 -13.50 -41.35
C ILE A 4 4.82 -13.75 -40.28
N ASN A 5 4.62 -13.18 -39.10
CA ASN A 5 5.46 -13.45 -37.95
C ASN A 5 4.98 -14.76 -37.28
N PRO A 6 5.82 -15.81 -37.22
CA PRO A 6 5.41 -17.12 -36.69
C PRO A 6 5.11 -17.13 -35.18
N ALA A 7 5.55 -16.11 -34.44
CA ALA A 7 5.24 -15.96 -33.02
C ALA A 7 3.80 -15.47 -32.78
N ASN A 8 3.19 -14.85 -33.80
CA ASN A 8 1.82 -14.38 -33.73
C ASN A 8 0.87 -15.45 -34.28
N GLN A 9 -0.34 -15.50 -33.74
CA GLN A 9 -1.41 -16.26 -34.37
C GLN A 9 -1.88 -15.54 -35.64
N LEU A 10 -2.29 -16.31 -36.64
CA LEU A 10 -2.88 -15.77 -37.87
C LEU A 10 -4.37 -16.09 -37.89
N VAL A 11 -5.20 -15.06 -37.91
CA VAL A 11 -6.66 -15.19 -38.04
C VAL A 11 -7.04 -14.78 -39.47
N LEU A 12 -7.78 -15.65 -40.14
CA LEU A 12 -8.29 -15.45 -41.48
C LEU A 12 -9.82 -15.41 -41.42
N GLU A 13 -10.38 -14.23 -41.68
CA GLU A 13 -11.81 -14.01 -41.76
C GLU A 13 -12.31 -14.23 -43.18
N SER A 14 -13.36 -15.03 -43.29
CA SER A 14 -14.01 -15.38 -44.54
C SER A 14 -15.35 -14.67 -44.66
N THR A 15 -15.52 -13.90 -45.73
CA THR A 15 -16.78 -13.23 -46.04
C THR A 15 -17.29 -13.64 -47.41
N CYS A 16 -18.55 -14.07 -47.46
CA CYS A 16 -19.18 -14.35 -48.74
C CYS A 16 -19.64 -13.06 -49.41
N LYS A 17 -19.05 -12.72 -50.56
CA LYS A 17 -19.37 -11.49 -51.31
C LYS A 17 -20.59 -11.59 -52.21
N SER A 18 -20.87 -12.77 -52.76
CA SER A 18 -21.97 -13.00 -53.72
C SER A 18 -22.39 -14.46 -53.75
N GLY A 19 -23.67 -14.75 -54.02
CA GLY A 19 -24.17 -16.14 -54.08
C GLY A 19 -24.53 -16.76 -52.73
N CYS A 20 -24.62 -15.93 -51.69
CA CYS A 20 -25.02 -16.32 -50.33
C CYS A 20 -26.36 -15.71 -49.88
N SER A 21 -26.90 -14.77 -50.66
CA SER A 21 -28.22 -14.19 -50.40
C SER A 21 -29.30 -15.26 -50.58
N HIS A 22 -30.23 -15.36 -49.63
CA HIS A 22 -31.32 -16.35 -49.63
C HIS A 22 -30.87 -17.83 -49.52
N SER A 23 -29.62 -18.09 -49.12
CA SER A 23 -29.17 -19.46 -48.80
C SER A 23 -29.85 -19.98 -47.53
N THR A 24 -30.21 -21.27 -47.51
CA THR A 24 -30.69 -21.96 -46.31
C THR A 24 -29.56 -22.37 -45.38
N ALA A 25 -28.38 -22.67 -45.92
CA ALA A 25 -27.18 -23.01 -45.17
C ALA A 25 -25.90 -22.63 -45.94
N GLN A 26 -24.81 -22.41 -45.20
CA GLN A 26 -23.48 -22.16 -45.75
C GLN A 26 -22.49 -23.04 -44.99
N LEU A 27 -21.69 -23.81 -45.73
CA LEU A 27 -20.65 -24.67 -45.20
C LEU A 27 -19.29 -24.10 -45.60
N TYR A 28 -18.39 -24.01 -44.63
CA TYR A 28 -17.04 -23.50 -44.83
C TYR A 28 -16.05 -24.66 -44.68
N GLU A 29 -15.05 -24.74 -45.54
CA GLU A 29 -13.98 -25.73 -45.46
C GLU A 29 -12.64 -25.05 -45.75
N HIS A 30 -11.73 -25.11 -44.78
CA HIS A 30 -10.36 -24.65 -44.95
C HIS A 30 -9.38 -25.82 -45.09
N LYS A 31 -8.49 -25.73 -46.07
CA LYS A 31 -7.37 -26.66 -46.28
C LYS A 31 -6.05 -25.91 -46.20
N ILE A 32 -5.08 -26.47 -45.48
CA ILE A 32 -3.76 -25.89 -45.31
C ILE A 32 -2.74 -26.77 -46.00
N PHE A 33 -1.90 -26.16 -46.81
CA PHE A 33 -0.80 -26.80 -47.52
C PHE A 33 0.53 -26.16 -47.12
N PHE A 34 1.59 -26.94 -47.17
CA PHE A 34 2.95 -26.47 -46.97
C PHE A 34 3.85 -26.88 -48.13
N LEU A 35 4.83 -26.04 -48.47
CA LEU A 35 5.77 -26.34 -49.55
C LEU A 35 6.91 -27.21 -49.03
N LYS A 36 7.07 -28.40 -49.60
CA LYS A 36 8.19 -29.32 -49.34
C LYS A 36 8.66 -29.93 -50.65
N ASN A 37 9.97 -29.99 -50.87
CA ASN A 37 10.57 -30.52 -52.10
C ASN A 37 9.95 -29.95 -53.40
N GLN A 38 9.66 -28.64 -53.42
CA GLN A 38 9.03 -27.91 -54.54
C GLN A 38 7.56 -28.27 -54.86
N SER A 39 6.90 -29.09 -54.04
CA SER A 39 5.46 -29.38 -54.16
C SER A 39 4.70 -29.00 -52.90
N TYR A 40 3.46 -28.54 -53.05
CA TYR A 40 2.57 -28.32 -51.92
C TYR A 40 1.99 -29.64 -51.43
N GLU A 41 2.23 -29.98 -50.18
CA GLU A 41 1.67 -31.12 -49.48
C GLU A 41 0.51 -30.65 -48.58
N LEU A 42 -0.57 -31.43 -48.50
CA LEU A 42 -1.72 -31.12 -47.64
C LEU A 42 -1.40 -31.47 -46.19
N LEU A 43 -1.72 -30.55 -45.26
CA LEU A 43 -1.69 -30.82 -43.83
C LEU A 43 -2.81 -31.80 -43.48
N SER A 44 -2.46 -32.96 -42.92
CA SER A 44 -3.44 -33.99 -42.53
C SER A 44 -4.47 -33.44 -41.53
N ASP A 45 -5.72 -33.92 -41.58
CA ASP A 45 -6.82 -33.48 -40.72
C ASP A 45 -6.47 -33.55 -39.22
N SER A 46 -5.78 -34.61 -38.77
CA SER A 46 -5.36 -34.74 -37.36
C SER A 46 -4.42 -33.63 -36.88
N LEU A 47 -3.59 -33.09 -37.78
CA LEU A 47 -2.69 -31.97 -37.48
C LEU A 47 -3.43 -30.64 -37.66
N LEU A 48 -4.36 -30.56 -38.62
CA LEU A 48 -5.22 -29.40 -38.81
C LEU A 48 -6.00 -29.09 -37.53
N ASP A 49 -6.70 -30.08 -36.97
CA ASP A 49 -7.49 -29.92 -35.74
C ASP A 49 -6.62 -29.59 -34.51
N LYS A 50 -5.37 -30.05 -34.50
CA LYS A 50 -4.42 -29.79 -33.40
C LYS A 50 -3.87 -28.36 -33.42
N TYR A 51 -3.66 -27.82 -34.61
CA TYR A 51 -2.92 -26.57 -34.81
C TYR A 51 -3.76 -25.41 -35.33
N THR A 52 -5.05 -25.64 -35.54
CA THR A 52 -5.98 -24.62 -35.99
C THR A 52 -7.29 -24.64 -35.21
N LEU A 53 -7.98 -23.50 -35.22
CA LEU A 53 -9.34 -23.37 -34.70
C LEU A 53 -10.23 -22.86 -35.84
N GLY A 54 -11.46 -23.37 -35.94
CA GLY A 54 -12.44 -22.89 -36.92
C GLY A 54 -12.18 -23.32 -38.36
N SER A 55 -11.56 -24.49 -38.58
CA SER A 55 -11.35 -25.06 -39.92
C SER A 55 -12.64 -25.17 -40.76
N LEU A 56 -13.78 -25.33 -40.10
CA LEU A 56 -15.12 -25.41 -40.72
C LEU A 56 -16.01 -24.18 -40.46
N SER A 57 -15.45 -23.07 -39.99
CA SER A 57 -16.20 -21.85 -39.67
C SER A 57 -15.86 -20.71 -40.64
N THR A 58 -16.43 -19.53 -40.41
CA THR A 58 -16.06 -18.29 -41.12
C THR A 58 -14.70 -17.75 -40.70
N GLU A 59 -14.12 -18.21 -39.60
CA GLU A 59 -12.87 -17.71 -39.03
C GLU A 59 -11.88 -18.86 -38.82
N LEU A 60 -10.85 -18.95 -39.66
CA LEU A 60 -9.75 -19.87 -39.45
C LEU A 60 -8.65 -19.20 -38.63
N THR A 61 -8.24 -19.85 -37.55
CA THR A 61 -7.07 -19.43 -36.76
C THR A 61 -5.97 -20.46 -36.89
N MET A 62 -4.79 -20.03 -37.33
CA MET A 62 -3.57 -20.83 -37.30
C MET A 62 -2.76 -20.45 -36.05
N LEU A 63 -2.52 -21.42 -35.17
CA LEU A 63 -1.82 -21.20 -33.91
C LEU A 63 -0.30 -21.08 -34.12
N PRO A 64 0.43 -20.28 -33.30
CA PRO A 64 1.89 -20.13 -33.40
C PRO A 64 2.64 -21.48 -33.37
N ALA A 65 2.11 -22.46 -32.63
CA ALA A 65 2.66 -23.80 -32.51
C ALA A 65 2.79 -24.54 -33.85
N LEU A 66 1.96 -24.20 -34.85
CA LEU A 66 2.06 -24.76 -36.19
C LEU A 66 3.40 -24.42 -36.83
N PHE A 67 3.83 -23.17 -36.69
CA PHE A 67 5.04 -22.66 -37.31
C PHE A 67 6.28 -23.00 -36.46
N SER A 68 6.20 -22.86 -35.14
CA SER A 68 7.36 -23.08 -34.27
C SER A 68 7.82 -24.54 -34.21
N LEU A 69 6.90 -25.51 -34.38
CA LEU A 69 7.23 -26.93 -34.45
C LEU A 69 7.68 -27.38 -35.86
N ASN A 70 7.51 -26.53 -36.87
CA ASN A 70 7.91 -26.82 -38.25
C ASN A 70 8.78 -25.68 -38.83
N PRO A 71 9.93 -25.37 -38.20
CA PRO A 71 10.73 -24.20 -38.56
C PRO A 71 11.33 -24.27 -39.97
N ASP A 72 11.51 -25.46 -40.53
CA ASP A 72 12.05 -25.65 -41.88
C ASP A 72 11.05 -25.30 -43.00
N ILE A 73 9.77 -25.11 -42.65
CA ILE A 73 8.71 -24.82 -43.61
C ILE A 73 8.44 -23.31 -43.68
N ILE A 74 8.98 -22.68 -44.72
CA ILE A 74 8.87 -21.23 -44.95
C ILE A 74 7.56 -20.86 -45.66
N TYR A 75 7.09 -21.68 -46.60
CA TYR A 75 5.96 -21.33 -47.47
C TYR A 75 4.72 -22.16 -47.16
N TRP A 76 3.61 -21.46 -46.91
CA TRP A 76 2.31 -22.07 -46.61
C TRP A 76 1.25 -21.55 -47.57
N ARG A 77 0.19 -22.33 -47.75
CA ARG A 77 -0.98 -21.96 -48.53
C ARG A 77 -2.23 -22.35 -47.78
N VAL A 78 -3.20 -21.44 -47.72
CA VAL A 78 -4.52 -21.70 -47.18
C VAL A 78 -5.52 -21.59 -48.32
N GLU A 79 -6.35 -22.62 -48.48
CA GLU A 79 -7.45 -22.65 -49.43
C GLU A 79 -8.76 -22.70 -48.66
N LEU A 80 -9.67 -21.80 -48.97
CA LEU A 80 -11.03 -21.75 -48.45
C LEU A 80 -11.99 -22.19 -49.54
N THR A 81 -12.94 -23.06 -49.19
CA THR A 81 -14.11 -23.39 -49.99
C THR A 81 -15.38 -23.06 -49.21
N ILE A 82 -16.31 -22.35 -49.83
CA ILE A 82 -17.64 -22.06 -49.29
C ILE A 82 -18.66 -22.77 -50.16
N ILE A 83 -19.49 -23.62 -49.56
CA ILE A 83 -20.60 -24.32 -50.22
C ILE A 83 -21.90 -23.71 -49.70
N THR A 84 -22.65 -23.04 -50.56
CA THR A 84 -23.98 -22.52 -50.22
C THR A 84 -25.06 -23.47 -50.69
N GLN A 85 -26.08 -23.64 -49.84
CA GLN A 85 -27.26 -24.46 -50.12
C GLN A 85 -28.48 -23.56 -50.20
N PHE A 86 -29.35 -23.82 -51.16
CA PHE A 86 -30.60 -23.08 -51.37
C PHE A 86 -31.82 -23.96 -51.11
N SER A 87 -33.00 -23.34 -50.98
CA SER A 87 -34.26 -24.04 -50.68
C SER A 87 -34.71 -25.01 -51.78
N ASP A 88 -34.26 -24.79 -53.02
CA ASP A 88 -34.49 -25.69 -54.16
C ASP A 88 -33.49 -26.85 -54.23
N SER A 89 -32.69 -27.06 -53.17
CA SER A 89 -31.58 -28.03 -53.10
C SER A 89 -30.44 -27.77 -54.09
N SER A 90 -30.43 -26.63 -54.79
CA SER A 90 -29.26 -26.22 -55.57
C SER A 90 -28.11 -25.85 -54.64
N THR A 91 -26.88 -26.01 -55.14
CA THR A 91 -25.66 -25.63 -54.43
C THR A 91 -24.80 -24.73 -55.29
N SER A 92 -24.11 -23.79 -54.67
CA SER A 92 -23.10 -22.96 -55.32
C SER A 92 -21.81 -22.97 -54.50
N ASN A 93 -20.68 -23.07 -55.18
CA ASN A 93 -19.39 -23.16 -54.53
C ASN A 93 -18.54 -21.93 -54.86
N GLY A 94 -17.97 -21.32 -53.83
CA GLY A 94 -16.92 -20.29 -53.94
C GLY A 94 -15.60 -20.82 -53.39
N SER A 95 -14.47 -20.35 -53.93
CA SER A 95 -13.15 -20.65 -53.37
C SER A 95 -12.23 -19.44 -53.35
N ALA A 96 -11.31 -19.42 -52.40
CA ALA A 96 -10.28 -18.40 -52.26
C ALA A 96 -8.96 -19.04 -51.81
N VAL A 97 -7.83 -18.45 -52.22
CA VAL A 97 -6.50 -18.96 -51.88
C VAL A 97 -5.62 -17.84 -51.34
N MET A 98 -4.93 -18.11 -50.24
CA MET A 98 -3.94 -17.22 -49.64
C MET A 98 -2.59 -17.93 -49.56
N ASN A 99 -1.53 -17.28 -50.04
CA ASN A 99 -0.15 -17.77 -49.92
C ASN A 99 0.59 -16.97 -48.86
N LEU A 100 1.22 -17.68 -47.93
CA LEU A 100 1.91 -17.14 -46.75
C LEU A 100 3.41 -17.46 -46.84
N LYS A 101 4.23 -16.54 -46.34
CA LYS A 101 5.67 -16.73 -46.11
C LYS A 101 5.95 -16.47 -44.64
N VAL A 102 6.48 -17.47 -43.94
CA VAL A 102 6.94 -17.32 -42.55
C VAL A 102 8.19 -16.44 -42.54
N ASN A 103 8.17 -15.44 -41.67
CA ASN A 103 9.31 -14.57 -41.41
C ASN A 103 10.38 -15.26 -40.57
N GLU A 104 11.66 -15.05 -40.89
CA GLU A 104 12.77 -15.45 -40.02
C GLU A 104 13.02 -14.36 -38.97
N LYS A 105 13.40 -14.75 -37.74
CA LYS A 105 13.78 -13.78 -36.70
C LYS A 105 15.27 -13.41 -36.81
N PRO A 106 15.71 -12.25 -36.31
CA PRO A 106 17.12 -11.89 -36.26
C PRO A 106 17.97 -12.95 -35.55
N PHE A 107 19.13 -13.31 -36.09
CA PHE A 107 19.95 -14.41 -35.55
C PHE A 107 21.46 -14.10 -35.57
N ASN A 108 22.28 -15.04 -35.05
CA ASN A 108 23.75 -15.01 -34.98
C ASN A 108 24.44 -13.88 -34.18
N GLY A 109 23.69 -12.88 -33.71
CA GLY A 109 24.28 -11.80 -32.93
C GLY A 109 24.47 -12.13 -31.45
N SER A 110 25.16 -11.23 -30.77
CA SER A 110 25.36 -11.26 -29.33
C SER A 110 25.34 -9.84 -28.75
N CYS A 111 25.06 -9.75 -27.45
CA CYS A 111 25.11 -8.49 -26.71
C CYS A 111 26.02 -8.64 -25.47
N ILE A 112 26.77 -7.58 -25.14
CA ILE A 112 27.63 -7.48 -23.96
C ILE A 112 27.35 -6.18 -23.20
N SER A 113 27.71 -6.14 -21.91
CA SER A 113 27.58 -4.95 -21.06
C SER A 113 28.88 -4.67 -20.31
N GLU A 114 29.39 -3.44 -20.40
CA GLU A 114 30.63 -3.01 -19.74
C GLU A 114 30.47 -1.65 -19.05
N PRO A 115 31.04 -1.42 -17.85
CA PRO A 115 31.71 -2.41 -17.00
C PRO A 115 30.72 -3.43 -16.39
N THR A 116 31.20 -4.56 -15.88
CA THR A 116 30.33 -5.57 -15.25
C THR A 116 29.97 -5.24 -13.80
N GLN A 117 30.58 -4.19 -13.22
CA GLN A 117 30.31 -3.72 -11.87
C GLN A 117 30.32 -2.19 -11.81
N GLY A 118 29.48 -1.61 -10.95
CA GLY A 118 29.43 -0.17 -10.74
C GLY A 118 28.41 0.24 -9.70
N PHE A 119 28.14 1.55 -9.67
CA PHE A 119 27.20 2.18 -8.75
C PHE A 119 26.03 2.81 -9.52
N ALA A 120 24.81 2.62 -9.02
CA ALA A 120 23.60 3.22 -9.58
C ALA A 120 23.71 4.76 -9.62
N LEU A 121 23.18 5.39 -10.67
CA LEU A 121 23.24 6.84 -10.93
C LEU A 121 24.66 7.47 -11.02
N LEU A 122 25.73 6.67 -10.97
CA LEU A 122 27.11 7.16 -11.04
C LEU A 122 27.89 6.50 -12.18
N THR A 123 27.83 5.17 -12.28
CA THR A 123 28.53 4.42 -13.32
C THR A 123 27.70 4.37 -14.59
N TYR A 124 28.30 4.78 -15.70
CA TYR A 124 27.74 4.57 -17.03
C TYR A 124 28.12 3.17 -17.53
N PHE A 125 27.10 2.41 -17.89
CA PHE A 125 27.19 1.09 -18.49
C PHE A 125 26.89 1.20 -19.98
N THR A 126 27.71 0.58 -20.79
CA THR A 126 27.56 0.52 -22.24
C THR A 126 27.18 -0.90 -22.64
N ILE A 127 25.95 -1.06 -23.12
CA ILE A 127 25.42 -2.30 -23.68
C ILE A 127 25.62 -2.25 -25.19
N ARG A 128 26.36 -3.21 -25.76
CA ARG A 128 26.64 -3.28 -27.20
C ARG A 128 26.14 -4.60 -27.77
N CYS A 129 25.33 -4.51 -28.81
CA CYS A 129 24.86 -5.64 -29.60
C CYS A 129 25.52 -5.63 -30.98
N SER A 130 26.05 -6.77 -31.40
CA SER A 130 26.78 -6.90 -32.67
C SER A 130 26.53 -8.27 -33.32
N GLY A 131 26.76 -8.35 -34.63
CA GLY A 131 26.62 -9.59 -35.39
C GLY A 131 25.19 -10.05 -35.68
N TRP A 132 24.18 -9.23 -35.35
CA TRP A 132 22.78 -9.53 -35.66
C TRP A 132 22.50 -9.39 -37.15
N THR A 133 21.91 -10.43 -37.74
CA THR A 133 21.53 -10.47 -39.15
C THR A 133 20.10 -10.96 -39.33
N ASP A 134 19.47 -10.54 -40.41
CA ASP A 134 18.13 -10.96 -40.83
C ASP A 134 18.17 -11.25 -42.33
N ASN A 135 17.70 -12.43 -42.74
CA ASN A 135 17.81 -12.90 -44.13
C ASN A 135 16.69 -12.37 -45.02
N ASP A 136 15.54 -12.07 -44.45
CA ASP A 136 14.34 -11.70 -45.20
C ASP A 136 13.70 -10.38 -44.76
N GLY A 137 14.37 -9.69 -43.85
CA GLY A 137 14.06 -8.36 -43.33
C GLY A 137 15.29 -7.54 -42.98
N TYR A 138 15.10 -6.64 -42.02
CA TYR A 138 16.16 -5.83 -41.43
C TYR A 138 15.79 -5.43 -40.00
N ILE A 139 16.80 -5.23 -39.17
CA ILE A 139 16.61 -4.85 -37.77
C ILE A 139 16.12 -3.40 -37.70
N VAL A 140 15.00 -3.19 -37.02
CA VAL A 140 14.36 -1.86 -36.90
C VAL A 140 14.58 -1.27 -35.51
N ARG A 141 14.68 -2.12 -34.49
CA ARG A 141 14.54 -1.70 -33.09
C ARG A 141 15.29 -2.63 -32.13
N TYR A 142 15.88 -2.04 -31.11
CA TYR A 142 16.39 -2.70 -29.91
C TYR A 142 15.57 -2.21 -28.71
N GLU A 143 15.11 -3.14 -27.87
CA GLU A 143 14.48 -2.85 -26.57
C GLU A 143 15.33 -3.48 -25.46
N TYR A 144 15.62 -2.71 -24.41
CA TYR A 144 16.53 -3.07 -23.33
C TYR A 144 15.77 -3.18 -22.02
N PHE A 145 15.98 -4.26 -21.29
CA PHE A 145 15.26 -4.56 -20.06
C PHE A 145 16.21 -5.00 -18.94
N ALA A 146 15.83 -4.68 -17.70
CA ALA A 146 16.42 -5.20 -16.48
C ALA A 146 15.53 -6.29 -15.86
N LEU A 147 16.16 -7.36 -15.36
CA LEU A 147 15.50 -8.43 -14.61
C LEU A 147 16.24 -8.71 -13.30
N ASP A 148 15.46 -9.02 -12.27
CA ASP A 148 15.96 -9.75 -11.11
C ASP A 148 15.72 -11.26 -11.28
N SER A 149 16.48 -12.10 -10.58
CA SER A 149 16.46 -13.56 -10.73
C SER A 149 15.09 -14.20 -10.50
N ASN A 150 14.20 -13.51 -9.77
CA ASN A 150 12.88 -14.00 -9.38
C ASN A 150 11.71 -13.32 -10.13
N ASP A 151 11.98 -12.39 -11.06
CA ASP A 151 10.93 -11.62 -11.72
C ASP A 151 10.60 -12.18 -13.11
N SER A 152 9.34 -12.59 -13.32
CA SER A 152 8.84 -13.02 -14.62
C SER A 152 8.50 -11.85 -15.55
N ASN A 153 8.44 -10.61 -15.04
CA ASN A 153 8.02 -9.43 -15.79
C ASN A 153 9.18 -8.39 -15.86
N PRO A 154 9.97 -8.37 -16.95
CA PRO A 154 11.13 -7.46 -17.08
C PRO A 154 10.75 -5.98 -17.01
N THR A 155 11.62 -5.15 -16.43
CA THR A 155 11.47 -3.69 -16.38
C THR A 155 12.13 -3.05 -17.60
N ALA A 156 11.37 -2.34 -18.42
CA ALA A 156 11.92 -1.66 -19.60
C ALA A 156 12.84 -0.50 -19.17
N LEU A 157 14.06 -0.46 -19.72
CA LEU A 157 15.06 0.58 -19.45
C LEU A 157 15.12 1.61 -20.59
N SER A 158 15.09 1.14 -21.83
CA SER A 158 15.20 2.00 -23.02
C SER A 158 14.82 1.25 -24.28
N TYR A 159 14.63 1.99 -25.36
CA TYR A 159 14.46 1.43 -26.70
C TYR A 159 14.99 2.42 -27.75
N GLY A 160 15.37 1.91 -28.92
CA GLY A 160 15.84 2.75 -30.02
C GLY A 160 16.34 1.94 -31.22
N LYS A 161 16.80 2.64 -32.25
CA LYS A 161 17.38 2.02 -33.47
C LYS A 161 18.85 1.64 -33.32
N ALA A 162 19.55 2.27 -32.37
CA ALA A 162 20.97 2.01 -32.15
C ALA A 162 21.18 0.67 -31.44
N SER A 163 22.15 -0.11 -31.92
CA SER A 163 22.60 -1.36 -31.32
C SER A 163 23.52 -1.16 -30.10
N GLU A 164 23.73 0.09 -29.70
CA GLU A 164 24.51 0.49 -28.53
C GLU A 164 23.68 1.42 -27.65
N LEU A 165 23.66 1.10 -26.35
CA LEU A 165 23.01 1.89 -25.31
C LEU A 165 24.02 2.20 -24.21
N THR A 166 24.33 3.47 -23.99
CA THR A 166 25.05 3.91 -22.79
C THR A 166 24.05 4.48 -21.79
N THR A 167 24.00 3.92 -20.58
CA THR A 167 23.01 4.26 -19.56
C THR A 167 23.54 4.01 -18.15
N GLN A 168 22.92 4.66 -17.16
CA GLN A 168 23.00 4.23 -15.77
C GLN A 168 21.96 3.14 -15.53
N LEU A 169 22.28 2.21 -14.63
CA LEU A 169 21.42 1.06 -14.32
C LEU A 169 20.84 1.18 -12.90
N PRO A 170 19.64 0.63 -12.66
CA PRO A 170 19.08 0.53 -11.32
C PRO A 170 19.92 -0.40 -10.44
N GLN A 171 19.77 -0.25 -9.12
CA GLN A 171 20.41 -1.13 -8.15
C GLN A 171 19.84 -2.55 -8.25
N GLY A 172 20.70 -3.58 -8.25
CA GLY A 172 20.25 -4.97 -8.14
C GLY A 172 19.84 -5.31 -6.71
N LEU A 173 18.93 -6.28 -6.50
CA LEU A 173 18.49 -6.62 -5.14
C LEU A 173 19.62 -7.20 -4.29
N LYS A 174 19.68 -6.76 -3.03
CA LYS A 174 20.65 -7.24 -2.04
C LYS A 174 20.55 -8.74 -1.77
N SER A 175 19.32 -9.28 -1.81
CA SER A 175 19.04 -10.72 -1.68
C SER A 175 19.72 -11.56 -2.78
N ASN A 176 19.98 -10.96 -3.94
CA ASN A 176 20.67 -11.55 -5.09
C ASN A 176 22.08 -10.95 -5.27
N LEU A 177 22.73 -10.55 -4.18
CA LEU A 177 24.09 -9.99 -4.18
C LEU A 177 24.27 -8.78 -5.12
N PHE A 178 23.22 -7.98 -5.31
CA PHE A 178 23.18 -6.83 -6.22
C PHE A 178 23.36 -7.17 -7.70
N ARG A 179 23.08 -8.42 -8.11
CA ARG A 179 23.16 -8.85 -9.51
C ARG A 179 21.91 -8.45 -10.28
N LEU A 180 22.11 -7.85 -11.44
CA LEU A 180 21.07 -7.43 -12.38
C LEU A 180 21.29 -8.12 -13.73
N TYR A 181 20.27 -8.81 -14.22
CA TYR A 181 20.30 -9.44 -15.53
C TYR A 181 19.77 -8.48 -16.60
N ILE A 182 20.44 -8.42 -17.74
CA ILE A 182 20.06 -7.54 -18.85
C ILE A 182 19.55 -8.39 -20.01
N LEU A 183 18.31 -8.13 -20.41
CA LEU A 183 17.68 -8.73 -21.57
C LEU A 183 17.57 -7.71 -22.68
N VAL A 184 18.03 -8.07 -23.88
CA VAL A 184 17.87 -7.25 -25.08
C VAL A 184 16.95 -7.97 -26.05
N GLN A 185 15.90 -7.29 -26.51
CA GLN A 185 15.07 -7.76 -27.62
C GLN A 185 15.53 -7.07 -28.90
N VAL A 186 15.95 -7.87 -29.86
CA VAL A 186 16.30 -7.41 -31.22
C VAL A 186 15.12 -7.68 -32.13
N ILE A 187 14.61 -6.63 -32.77
CA ILE A 187 13.31 -6.65 -33.45
C ILE A 187 13.48 -6.18 -34.89
N ASP A 188 12.93 -6.96 -35.81
CA ASP A 188 12.95 -6.70 -37.25
C ASP A 188 11.75 -5.88 -37.76
N ASP A 189 11.63 -5.76 -39.08
CA ASP A 189 10.56 -5.05 -39.79
C ASP A 189 9.22 -5.80 -39.83
N SER A 190 9.17 -7.04 -39.34
CA SER A 190 7.97 -7.88 -39.18
C SER A 190 7.61 -8.13 -37.71
N ASP A 191 8.19 -7.36 -36.79
CA ASP A 191 8.06 -7.49 -35.33
C ASP A 191 8.49 -8.86 -34.78
N ALA A 192 9.32 -9.63 -35.51
CA ALA A 192 9.89 -10.85 -34.98
C ALA A 192 11.00 -10.52 -33.98
N ILE A 193 10.96 -11.23 -32.85
CA ILE A 193 11.78 -10.92 -31.68
C ILE A 193 12.83 -12.00 -31.51
N THR A 194 14.07 -11.58 -31.37
CA THR A 194 15.11 -12.39 -30.72
C THR A 194 15.47 -11.80 -29.37
N ALA A 195 15.06 -12.51 -28.32
CA ALA A 195 15.36 -12.21 -26.93
C ALA A 195 16.76 -12.76 -26.57
N TYR A 196 17.70 -11.89 -26.27
CA TYR A 196 19.07 -12.22 -25.90
C TYR A 196 19.34 -11.80 -24.45
N LEU A 197 19.47 -12.77 -23.55
CA LEU A 197 19.90 -12.55 -22.17
C LEU A 197 21.43 -12.47 -22.14
N ILE A 198 21.98 -11.35 -21.67
CA ILE A 198 23.43 -11.22 -21.51
C ILE A 198 23.91 -12.26 -20.49
N PRO A 199 24.86 -13.14 -20.84
CA PRO A 199 25.23 -14.28 -19.98
C PRO A 199 25.76 -13.87 -18.59
N GLU A 200 26.54 -12.80 -18.54
CA GLU A 200 27.13 -12.29 -17.29
C GLU A 200 26.27 -11.16 -16.71
N PRO A 201 25.73 -11.32 -15.49
CA PRO A 201 24.95 -10.27 -14.84
C PRO A 201 25.83 -9.10 -14.41
N VAL A 202 25.25 -7.90 -14.40
CA VAL A 202 25.92 -6.68 -13.96
C VAL A 202 25.71 -6.51 -12.44
N THR A 203 26.76 -6.22 -11.68
CA THR A 203 26.64 -5.93 -10.25
C THR A 203 26.51 -4.42 -10.03
N VAL A 204 25.33 -3.96 -9.62
CA VAL A 204 25.05 -2.52 -9.45
C VAL A 204 24.72 -2.21 -8.00
N ARG A 205 25.61 -1.50 -7.31
CA ARG A 205 25.50 -1.14 -5.89
C ARG A 205 25.08 0.31 -5.69
N VAL A 206 24.84 0.69 -4.44
CA VAL A 206 24.66 2.09 -4.02
C VAL A 206 25.92 2.57 -3.31
N GLU A 207 26.35 3.80 -3.58
CA GLU A 207 27.44 4.44 -2.84
C GLU A 207 26.96 4.86 -1.44
N GLU A 208 27.79 4.69 -0.43
CA GLU A 208 27.45 5.03 0.96
C GLU A 208 27.13 6.52 1.10
N GLY A 209 26.01 6.86 1.75
CA GLY A 209 25.55 8.24 1.93
C GLY A 209 24.95 8.92 0.69
N PHE A 210 24.90 8.23 -0.47
CA PHE A 210 24.32 8.81 -1.68
C PHE A 210 22.81 9.08 -1.55
N VAL A 211 22.06 8.11 -1.00
CA VAL A 211 20.60 8.22 -0.83
C VAL A 211 20.22 9.37 0.10
N SER A 212 20.92 9.55 1.22
CA SER A 212 20.64 10.64 2.16
C SER A 212 20.92 12.01 1.55
N LYS A 213 22.04 12.16 0.81
CA LYS A 213 22.38 13.39 0.10
C LYS A 213 21.33 13.74 -0.95
N MET A 214 20.99 12.80 -1.82
CA MET A 214 19.98 13.01 -2.87
C MET A 214 18.59 13.26 -2.29
N SER A 215 18.22 12.53 -1.23
CA SER A 215 16.94 12.75 -0.54
C SER A 215 16.84 14.16 0.02
N SER A 216 17.90 14.64 0.71
CA SER A 216 17.95 16.00 1.22
C SER A 216 17.89 17.06 0.11
N GLU A 217 18.58 16.84 -1.01
CA GLU A 217 18.54 17.75 -2.16
C GLU A 217 17.13 17.85 -2.75
N LEU A 218 16.48 16.72 -3.00
CA LEU A 218 15.18 16.65 -3.67
C LEU A 218 14.00 17.05 -2.77
N THR A 219 14.16 17.02 -1.45
CA THR A 219 13.09 17.40 -0.51
C THR A 219 13.24 18.84 -0.01
N GLN A 220 14.46 19.29 0.33
CA GLN A 220 14.68 20.60 0.95
C GLN A 220 15.11 21.67 -0.07
N ASN A 221 15.83 21.27 -1.13
CA ASN A 221 16.43 22.18 -2.11
C ASN A 221 15.95 21.89 -3.55
N ALA A 222 14.76 21.31 -3.71
CA ALA A 222 14.23 20.83 -4.99
C ALA A 222 14.27 21.90 -6.10
N ALA A 223 14.00 23.17 -5.77
CA ALA A 223 14.00 24.27 -6.72
C ALA A 223 15.37 24.55 -7.36
N ASN A 224 16.45 24.19 -6.67
CA ASN A 224 17.84 24.37 -7.13
C ASN A 224 18.50 23.04 -7.53
N SER A 225 17.76 21.92 -7.52
CA SER A 225 18.31 20.62 -7.86
C SER A 225 18.57 20.52 -9.36
N GLN A 226 19.84 20.40 -9.74
CA GLN A 226 20.23 20.19 -11.14
C GLN A 226 19.66 18.88 -11.69
N PHE A 227 19.59 17.84 -10.86
CA PHE A 227 18.98 16.56 -11.21
C PHE A 227 17.52 16.76 -11.63
N LEU A 228 16.72 17.48 -10.83
CA LEU A 228 15.31 17.71 -11.14
C LEU A 228 15.11 18.61 -12.37
N THR A 229 15.97 19.62 -12.56
CA THR A 229 15.94 20.48 -13.76
C THR A 229 16.24 19.68 -15.03
N ASN A 230 17.25 18.81 -14.99
CA ASN A 230 17.57 17.90 -16.10
C ASN A 230 16.40 16.93 -16.35
N LEU A 231 15.85 16.34 -15.29
CA LEU A 231 14.75 15.39 -15.40
C LEU A 231 13.50 16.00 -16.06
N LYS A 232 13.15 17.25 -15.73
CA LYS A 232 11.99 17.95 -16.31
C LYS A 232 12.16 18.33 -17.79
N SER A 233 13.39 18.43 -18.27
CA SER A 233 13.72 18.79 -19.66
C SER A 233 14.19 17.59 -20.49
N ALA A 234 14.34 16.42 -19.86
CA ALA A 234 14.79 15.20 -20.48
C ALA A 234 13.76 14.64 -21.46
N ASP A 235 14.25 13.91 -22.46
CA ASP A 235 13.41 13.07 -23.31
C ASP A 235 12.84 11.87 -22.52
N LEU A 236 11.93 11.13 -23.16
CA LEU A 236 11.28 9.97 -22.57
C LEU A 236 12.29 8.94 -22.04
N GLN A 237 13.30 8.59 -22.82
CA GLN A 237 14.27 7.56 -22.48
C GLN A 237 15.13 7.98 -21.30
N GLN A 238 15.66 9.20 -21.32
CA GLN A 238 16.52 9.71 -20.26
C GLN A 238 15.73 9.90 -18.95
N ALA A 239 14.54 10.51 -19.02
CA ALA A 239 13.69 10.69 -17.83
C ALA A 239 13.31 9.36 -17.18
N SER A 240 12.97 8.34 -18.00
CA SER A 240 12.59 7.02 -17.50
C SER A 240 13.75 6.33 -16.78
N LYS A 241 14.97 6.39 -17.32
CA LYS A 241 16.17 5.79 -16.72
C LYS A 241 16.52 6.41 -15.38
N ASP A 242 16.46 7.74 -15.31
CA ASP A 242 16.78 8.49 -14.10
C ASP A 242 15.77 8.20 -13.00
N ILE A 243 14.48 8.16 -13.35
CA ILE A 243 13.40 7.82 -12.41
C ILE A 243 13.52 6.36 -11.94
N ILE A 244 13.68 5.39 -12.85
CA ILE A 244 13.80 3.97 -12.49
C ILE A 244 15.01 3.74 -11.58
N SER A 245 16.15 4.32 -11.92
CA SER A 245 17.39 4.16 -11.15
C SER A 245 17.24 4.77 -9.75
N MET A 246 16.76 6.01 -9.64
CA MET A 246 16.56 6.65 -8.34
C MET A 246 15.49 5.96 -7.51
N THR A 247 14.39 5.53 -8.13
CA THR A 247 13.31 4.81 -7.42
C THR A 247 13.77 3.45 -6.90
N SER A 248 14.60 2.73 -7.67
CA SER A 248 15.19 1.47 -7.21
C SER A 248 16.01 1.64 -5.93
N LEU A 249 16.74 2.76 -5.79
CA LEU A 249 17.47 3.10 -4.57
C LEU A 249 16.54 3.40 -3.39
N LEU A 250 15.45 4.13 -3.62
CA LEU A 250 14.48 4.47 -2.56
C LEU A 250 13.72 3.24 -2.04
N ASN A 251 13.30 2.36 -2.95
CA ASN A 251 12.60 1.12 -2.62
C ASN A 251 13.50 0.17 -1.81
N ASN A 252 14.82 0.19 -2.02
CA ASN A 252 15.80 -0.68 -1.37
C ASN A 252 16.64 0.00 -0.27
N ASP A 253 16.22 1.18 0.23
CA ASP A 253 16.89 1.86 1.33
C ASP A 253 16.58 1.20 2.68
N ASP A 254 17.34 0.15 3.00
CA ASP A 254 17.33 -0.57 4.29
C ASP A 254 17.83 0.30 5.46
N THR A 255 18.60 1.35 5.16
CA THR A 255 19.29 2.16 6.20
C THR A 255 18.38 3.21 6.83
N GLY A 256 17.20 3.46 6.24
CA GLY A 256 16.34 4.57 6.60
C GLY A 256 17.00 5.93 6.33
N ALA A 257 17.89 6.00 5.33
CA ALA A 257 18.58 7.22 4.94
C ALA A 257 17.60 8.28 4.40
N ALA A 258 16.50 7.86 3.80
CA ALA A 258 15.33 8.67 3.52
C ALA A 258 14.15 8.19 4.38
N ASP A 259 13.55 9.09 5.16
CA ASP A 259 12.32 8.77 5.87
C ASP A 259 11.14 8.58 4.90
N VAL A 260 10.05 7.99 5.39
CA VAL A 260 8.86 7.68 4.57
C VAL A 260 8.28 8.94 3.91
N GLN A 261 8.31 10.09 4.59
CA GLN A 261 7.77 11.35 4.08
C GLN A 261 8.62 11.90 2.91
N ALA A 262 9.95 11.78 3.02
CA ALA A 262 10.89 12.12 1.97
C ALA A 262 10.69 11.21 0.76
N LYS A 263 10.58 9.89 0.97
CA LYS A 263 10.29 8.93 -0.10
C LYS A 263 8.99 9.26 -0.83
N GLN A 264 7.91 9.53 -0.10
CA GLN A 264 6.61 9.94 -0.67
C GLN A 264 6.73 11.23 -1.49
N THR A 265 7.48 12.22 -0.99
CA THR A 265 7.68 13.51 -1.65
C THR A 265 8.45 13.35 -2.96
N ILE A 266 9.53 12.56 -2.95
CA ILE A 266 10.34 12.30 -4.16
C ILE A 266 9.54 11.51 -5.19
N LYS A 267 8.80 10.48 -4.75
CA LYS A 267 7.93 9.69 -5.63
C LYS A 267 6.83 10.55 -6.25
N GLN A 268 6.24 11.49 -5.52
CA GLN A 268 5.30 12.47 -6.10
C GLN A 268 5.93 13.25 -7.25
N LEU A 269 7.13 13.83 -7.03
CA LEU A 269 7.84 14.59 -8.07
C LEU A 269 8.08 13.75 -9.33
N PHE A 270 8.46 12.48 -9.17
CA PHE A 270 8.73 11.58 -10.30
C PHE A 270 7.45 11.14 -11.00
N VAL A 271 6.37 10.90 -10.27
CA VAL A 271 5.05 10.64 -10.87
C VAL A 271 4.57 11.85 -11.68
N ASP A 272 4.75 13.08 -11.18
CA ASP A 272 4.38 14.29 -11.92
C ASP A 272 5.15 14.43 -13.25
N VAL A 273 6.43 14.06 -13.25
CA VAL A 273 7.22 14.00 -14.51
C VAL A 273 6.67 12.88 -15.41
N ALA A 274 6.50 11.67 -14.88
CA ALA A 274 6.04 10.51 -15.64
C ALA A 274 4.65 10.71 -16.26
N ALA A 275 3.75 11.42 -15.56
CA ALA A 275 2.42 11.75 -16.05
C ALA A 275 2.44 12.63 -17.31
N ASN A 276 3.45 13.49 -17.44
CA ASN A 276 3.61 14.42 -18.57
C ASN A 276 4.41 13.83 -19.75
N LEU A 277 4.98 12.64 -19.61
CA LEU A 277 5.69 11.96 -20.70
C LEU A 277 4.75 11.65 -21.87
N GLN A 278 5.20 11.92 -23.09
CA GLN A 278 4.40 11.75 -24.31
C GLN A 278 4.26 10.26 -24.68
N ILE A 279 3.05 9.86 -25.04
CA ILE A 279 2.74 8.52 -25.55
C ILE A 279 2.84 8.58 -27.08
N GLY A 280 3.78 7.82 -27.65
CA GLY A 280 4.03 7.79 -29.10
C GLY A 280 3.68 6.44 -29.72
N ASP A 281 4.47 5.41 -29.42
CA ASP A 281 4.34 4.05 -29.93
C ASP A 281 4.21 3.03 -28.78
N ILE A 282 4.06 1.75 -29.13
CA ILE A 282 3.96 0.68 -28.13
C ILE A 282 5.18 0.61 -27.20
N SER A 283 6.37 0.93 -27.71
CA SER A 283 7.62 0.96 -26.93
C SER A 283 7.58 2.05 -25.86
N SER A 284 7.04 3.23 -26.20
CA SER A 284 6.81 4.31 -25.24
C SER A 284 5.82 3.92 -24.16
N VAL A 285 4.75 3.18 -24.50
CA VAL A 285 3.76 2.68 -23.53
C VAL A 285 4.42 1.70 -22.56
N LYS A 286 5.20 0.73 -23.07
CA LYS A 286 5.96 -0.23 -22.24
C LYS A 286 6.92 0.48 -21.28
N LEU A 287 7.59 1.53 -21.74
CA LEU A 287 8.56 2.27 -20.95
C LEU A 287 7.88 3.10 -19.86
N ILE A 288 6.84 3.88 -20.20
CA ILE A 288 6.10 4.69 -19.21
C ILE A 288 5.41 3.78 -18.19
N SER A 289 4.79 2.68 -18.61
CA SER A 289 4.15 1.74 -17.67
C SER A 289 5.17 1.07 -16.75
N SER A 290 6.39 0.76 -17.24
CA SER A 290 7.49 0.28 -16.41
C SER A 290 7.89 1.31 -15.34
N VAL A 291 8.04 2.58 -15.71
CA VAL A 291 8.35 3.68 -14.77
C VAL A 291 7.30 3.77 -13.66
N LEU A 292 6.01 3.79 -14.02
CA LEU A 292 4.91 3.88 -13.05
C LEU A 292 4.83 2.64 -12.14
N SER A 293 5.09 1.45 -12.68
CA SER A 293 5.09 0.21 -11.89
C SER A 293 6.17 0.22 -10.81
N VAL A 294 7.38 0.68 -11.13
CA VAL A 294 8.51 0.76 -10.18
C VAL A 294 8.28 1.85 -9.13
N LEU A 295 7.72 3.00 -9.53
CA LEU A 295 7.33 4.09 -8.62
C LEU A 295 6.34 3.64 -7.55
N THR A 296 5.39 2.79 -7.95
CA THR A 296 4.29 2.36 -7.09
C THR A 296 4.58 1.09 -6.30
N GLU A 297 5.66 0.36 -6.59
CA GLU A 297 5.95 -0.97 -6.03
C GLU A 297 5.93 -1.03 -4.48
N SER A 298 6.60 -0.09 -3.79
CA SER A 298 6.55 0.00 -2.32
C SER A 298 5.32 0.80 -1.87
N THR A 299 4.19 0.10 -1.71
CA THR A 299 2.85 0.69 -1.52
C THR A 299 2.71 1.58 -0.29
N ASP A 300 3.49 1.34 0.76
CA ASP A 300 3.55 2.13 2.00
C ASP A 300 4.28 3.48 1.83
N GLN A 301 5.07 3.62 0.76
CA GLN A 301 5.90 4.79 0.49
C GLN A 301 5.32 5.70 -0.60
N VAL A 302 4.08 5.46 -1.04
CA VAL A 302 3.41 6.22 -2.11
C VAL A 302 2.32 7.09 -1.48
N SER A 303 2.31 8.39 -1.76
CA SER A 303 1.25 9.28 -1.31
C SER A 303 -0.04 9.03 -2.10
N ASP A 304 -1.20 9.38 -1.53
CA ASP A 304 -2.50 9.26 -2.23
C ASP A 304 -2.53 10.08 -3.53
N LEU A 305 -1.92 11.27 -3.52
CA LEU A 305 -1.80 12.09 -4.73
C LEU A 305 -0.96 11.39 -5.81
N ALA A 306 0.19 10.81 -5.44
CA ALA A 306 1.07 10.12 -6.39
C ALA A 306 0.39 8.87 -6.95
N ALA A 307 -0.30 8.11 -6.10
CA ALA A 307 -1.06 6.95 -6.53
C ALA A 307 -2.17 7.35 -7.51
N SER A 308 -2.94 8.41 -7.20
CA SER A 308 -4.00 8.90 -8.08
C SER A 308 -3.46 9.37 -9.43
N THR A 309 -2.38 10.14 -9.46
CA THR A 309 -1.78 10.64 -10.71
C THR A 309 -1.18 9.51 -11.55
N ALA A 310 -0.51 8.54 -10.93
CA ALA A 310 0.02 7.36 -11.61
C ALA A 310 -1.11 6.51 -12.23
N LEU A 311 -2.23 6.35 -11.51
CA LEU A 311 -3.37 5.59 -12.02
C LEU A 311 -4.09 6.33 -13.16
N GLU A 312 -4.25 7.65 -13.07
CA GLU A 312 -4.81 8.46 -14.17
C GLU A 312 -3.97 8.35 -15.45
N LYS A 313 -2.63 8.38 -15.33
CA LYS A 313 -1.74 8.11 -16.48
C LYS A 313 -1.90 6.69 -17.00
N SER A 314 -2.05 5.70 -16.12
CA SER A 314 -2.26 4.29 -16.49
C SER A 314 -3.56 4.06 -17.25
N VAL A 315 -4.64 4.77 -16.93
CA VAL A 315 -5.90 4.78 -17.71
C VAL A 315 -5.69 5.35 -19.12
N LEU A 316 -4.83 6.35 -19.28
CA LEU A 316 -4.50 6.86 -20.63
C LEU A 316 -3.68 5.82 -21.42
N LEU A 317 -2.72 5.17 -20.77
CA LEU A 317 -1.91 4.11 -21.39
C LEU A 317 -2.77 2.91 -21.83
N SER A 318 -3.77 2.50 -21.03
CA SER A 318 -4.67 1.40 -21.40
C SER A 318 -5.52 1.73 -22.63
N LYS A 319 -6.03 2.95 -22.74
CA LYS A 319 -6.73 3.42 -23.95
C LYS A 319 -5.83 3.44 -25.17
N SER A 320 -4.60 3.94 -25.03
CA SER A 320 -3.62 3.90 -26.13
C SER A 320 -3.29 2.47 -26.57
N LEU A 321 -3.26 1.49 -25.66
CA LEU A 321 -3.11 0.08 -26.06
C LEU A 321 -4.29 -0.43 -26.89
N VAL A 322 -5.52 -0.04 -26.56
CA VAL A 322 -6.69 -0.38 -27.38
C VAL A 322 -6.55 0.21 -28.79
N ASP A 323 -6.15 1.48 -28.91
CA ASP A 323 -5.95 2.13 -30.21
C ASP A 323 -4.82 1.47 -31.03
N MET A 324 -3.75 1.06 -30.35
CA MET A 324 -2.58 0.42 -30.95
C MET A 324 -2.81 -1.07 -31.28
N SER A 325 -3.84 -1.70 -30.71
CA SER A 325 -4.05 -3.16 -30.80
C SER A 325 -4.15 -3.68 -32.24
N ARG A 326 -4.78 -2.92 -33.14
CA ARG A 326 -4.99 -3.33 -34.54
C ARG A 326 -3.71 -3.51 -35.36
N ASN A 327 -2.64 -2.84 -34.97
CA ASN A 327 -1.41 -2.74 -35.76
C ASN A 327 -0.19 -3.34 -35.06
N ASN A 328 -0.35 -3.93 -33.87
CA ASN A 328 0.75 -4.47 -33.09
C ASN A 328 0.47 -5.93 -32.73
N GLY A 329 1.54 -6.74 -32.67
CA GLY A 329 1.44 -8.12 -32.19
C GLY A 329 0.98 -8.19 -30.74
N PHE A 330 0.14 -9.19 -30.42
CA PHE A 330 -0.47 -9.34 -29.10
C PHE A 330 0.57 -9.44 -27.96
N GLU A 331 1.73 -10.06 -28.20
CA GLU A 331 2.80 -10.16 -27.20
C GLU A 331 3.39 -8.79 -26.80
N PHE A 332 3.47 -7.83 -27.72
CA PHE A 332 3.92 -6.47 -27.40
C PHE A 332 2.93 -5.75 -26.49
N LEU A 333 1.65 -5.87 -26.84
CA LEU A 333 0.54 -5.29 -26.07
C LEU A 333 0.49 -5.90 -24.67
N LYS A 334 0.66 -7.22 -24.57
CA LYS A 334 0.64 -7.96 -23.30
C LYS A 334 1.78 -7.54 -22.36
N GLN A 335 2.99 -7.33 -22.87
CA GLN A 335 4.11 -6.83 -22.06
C GLN A 335 3.80 -5.46 -21.43
N ALA A 336 3.21 -4.54 -22.22
CA ALA A 336 2.78 -3.25 -21.70
C ALA A 336 1.62 -3.37 -20.70
N ALA A 337 0.62 -4.21 -21.01
CA ALA A 337 -0.55 -4.46 -20.19
C ALA A 337 -0.17 -5.00 -18.80
N ASN A 338 0.78 -5.94 -18.72
CA ASN A 338 1.26 -6.47 -17.44
C ASN A 338 1.74 -5.36 -16.50
N LYS A 339 2.54 -4.40 -17.01
CA LYS A 339 3.08 -3.28 -16.22
C LYS A 339 2.01 -2.23 -15.85
N ILE A 340 1.02 -2.03 -16.70
CA ILE A 340 -0.15 -1.19 -16.38
C ILE A 340 -0.93 -1.82 -15.22
N ILE A 341 -1.18 -3.15 -15.27
CA ILE A 341 -1.86 -3.87 -14.19
C ILE A 341 -1.02 -3.85 -12.90
N ASP A 342 0.31 -3.98 -12.97
CA ASP A 342 1.19 -3.84 -11.79
C ASP A 342 0.95 -2.48 -11.08
N THR A 343 0.87 -1.39 -11.86
CA THR A 343 0.58 -0.05 -11.30
C THR A 343 -0.81 0.03 -10.65
N SER A 344 -1.84 -0.52 -11.29
CA SER A 344 -3.20 -0.57 -10.73
C SER A 344 -3.25 -1.39 -9.43
N ALA A 345 -2.57 -2.53 -9.41
CA ALA A 345 -2.46 -3.38 -8.22
C ALA A 345 -1.79 -2.64 -7.06
N ASN A 346 -0.65 -2.02 -7.32
CA ASN A 346 0.12 -1.30 -6.32
C ASN A 346 -0.66 -0.10 -5.75
N THR A 347 -1.33 0.68 -6.60
CA THR A 347 -2.10 1.86 -6.18
C THR A 347 -3.38 1.49 -5.42
N LEU A 348 -4.03 0.38 -5.78
CA LEU A 348 -5.13 -0.17 -4.98
C LEU A 348 -4.65 -0.56 -3.58
N LEU A 349 -3.49 -1.21 -3.47
CA LEU A 349 -2.90 -1.65 -2.21
C LEU A 349 -2.39 -0.49 -1.34
N SER A 350 -1.94 0.62 -1.94
CA SER A 350 -1.56 1.83 -1.21
C SER A 350 -2.76 2.65 -0.73
N SER A 351 -3.94 2.45 -1.30
CA SER A 351 -5.12 3.27 -0.99
C SER A 351 -5.66 3.00 0.43
N GLY A 352 -5.93 4.07 1.18
CA GLY A 352 -6.69 3.99 2.42
C GLY A 352 -8.18 3.73 2.19
N ILE A 353 -8.92 3.44 3.26
CA ILE A 353 -10.36 3.06 3.23
C ILE A 353 -11.24 4.05 2.44
N ASN A 354 -10.95 5.35 2.50
CA ASN A 354 -11.77 6.38 1.85
C ASN A 354 -11.48 6.58 0.35
N GLY A 355 -10.26 6.28 -0.11
CA GLY A 355 -9.84 6.47 -1.50
C GLY A 355 -10.18 5.29 -2.41
N SER A 356 -10.39 4.10 -1.85
CA SER A 356 -10.41 2.83 -2.60
C SER A 356 -11.48 2.76 -3.70
N HIS A 357 -12.61 3.48 -3.58
CA HIS A 357 -13.65 3.47 -4.61
C HIS A 357 -13.20 4.15 -5.92
N LYS A 358 -12.50 5.29 -5.84
CA LYS A 358 -11.96 5.99 -7.03
C LYS A 358 -10.92 5.09 -7.72
N TYR A 359 -9.99 4.54 -6.94
CA TYR A 359 -8.96 3.62 -7.46
C TYR A 359 -9.58 2.38 -8.11
N TYR A 360 -10.65 1.85 -7.54
CA TYR A 360 -11.39 0.76 -8.16
C TYR A 360 -11.95 1.14 -9.51
N GLN A 361 -12.69 2.24 -9.62
CA GLN A 361 -13.31 2.65 -10.89
C GLN A 361 -12.27 2.82 -12.00
N SER A 362 -11.14 3.43 -11.69
CA SER A 362 -10.03 3.57 -12.65
C SER A 362 -9.38 2.21 -12.97
N THR A 363 -9.26 1.30 -12.01
CA THR A 363 -8.75 -0.06 -12.25
C THR A 363 -9.70 -0.85 -13.13
N GLU A 364 -11.01 -0.80 -12.85
CA GLU A 364 -12.05 -1.46 -13.64
C GLU A 364 -12.05 -0.94 -15.08
N GLN A 365 -11.88 0.38 -15.27
CA GLN A 365 -11.71 0.96 -16.60
C GLN A 365 -10.49 0.37 -17.33
N ILE A 366 -9.33 0.29 -16.67
CA ILE A 366 -8.13 -0.35 -17.23
C ILE A 366 -8.40 -1.80 -17.62
N LEU A 367 -9.05 -2.58 -16.75
CA LEU A 367 -9.37 -3.98 -17.03
C LEU A 367 -10.31 -4.11 -18.25
N ASN A 368 -11.30 -3.24 -18.38
CA ASN A 368 -12.20 -3.19 -19.54
C ASN A 368 -11.45 -2.83 -20.82
N ASP A 369 -10.54 -1.86 -20.78
CA ASP A 369 -9.68 -1.51 -21.92
C ASP A 369 -8.81 -2.71 -22.34
N LEU A 370 -8.22 -3.43 -21.38
CA LEU A 370 -7.40 -4.61 -21.66
C LEU A 370 -8.22 -5.80 -22.20
N VAL A 371 -9.49 -5.92 -21.82
CA VAL A 371 -10.42 -6.89 -22.42
C VAL A 371 -10.71 -6.52 -23.87
N ASN A 372 -10.98 -5.24 -24.15
CA ASN A 372 -11.21 -4.75 -25.52
C ASN A 372 -9.98 -4.90 -26.41
N MET A 373 -8.79 -4.68 -25.85
CA MET A 373 -7.53 -4.97 -26.52
C MET A 373 -7.40 -6.47 -26.79
N SER A 374 -7.64 -7.32 -25.79
CA SER A 374 -7.50 -8.78 -25.92
C SER A 374 -8.53 -9.40 -26.87
N SER A 375 -9.76 -8.88 -26.92
CA SER A 375 -10.84 -9.43 -27.75
C SER A 375 -10.51 -9.40 -29.24
N LEU A 376 -9.75 -8.39 -29.70
CA LEU A 376 -9.28 -8.28 -31.08
C LEU A 376 -8.23 -9.34 -31.46
N HIS A 377 -7.63 -10.00 -30.47
CA HIS A 377 -6.60 -11.02 -30.65
C HIS A 377 -7.03 -12.39 -30.10
N LEU A 378 -8.32 -12.62 -29.86
CA LEU A 378 -8.81 -13.90 -29.40
C LEU A 378 -9.71 -14.54 -30.45
N SER A 379 -9.41 -15.78 -30.78
CA SER A 379 -10.25 -16.61 -31.64
C SER A 379 -11.31 -17.34 -30.83
N ILE A 380 -12.31 -17.92 -31.52
CA ILE A 380 -13.36 -18.70 -30.87
C ILE A 380 -12.75 -19.86 -30.07
N ASN A 381 -13.20 -20.00 -28.82
CA ASN A 381 -12.71 -20.94 -27.80
C ASN A 381 -11.28 -20.70 -27.30
N GLN A 382 -10.71 -19.53 -27.59
CA GLN A 382 -9.41 -19.14 -27.05
C GLN A 382 -9.56 -18.34 -25.76
N HIS A 383 -8.53 -18.41 -24.93
CA HIS A 383 -8.38 -17.61 -23.72
C HIS A 383 -6.98 -17.03 -23.62
N THR A 384 -6.86 -15.93 -22.90
CA THR A 384 -5.59 -15.31 -22.54
C THR A 384 -5.62 -14.84 -21.10
N HIS A 385 -4.43 -14.63 -20.55
CA HIS A 385 -4.19 -14.09 -19.22
C HIS A 385 -3.33 -12.85 -19.32
N VAL A 386 -3.69 -11.83 -18.54
CA VAL A 386 -2.82 -10.73 -18.17
C VAL A 386 -2.65 -10.80 -16.65
N LYS A 387 -1.42 -11.03 -16.19
CA LYS A 387 -1.14 -11.38 -14.79
C LYS A 387 -0.10 -10.45 -14.20
N SER A 388 -0.41 -9.88 -13.04
CA SER A 388 0.55 -9.22 -12.15
C SER A 388 0.79 -10.07 -10.90
N LYS A 389 1.59 -9.56 -9.95
CA LYS A 389 1.76 -10.18 -8.64
C LYS A 389 0.43 -10.32 -7.87
N SER A 390 -0.52 -9.41 -8.10
CA SER A 390 -1.70 -9.25 -7.23
C SER A 390 -3.06 -9.23 -7.95
N ILE A 391 -3.07 -9.00 -9.27
CA ILE A 391 -4.27 -9.01 -10.10
C ILE A 391 -4.10 -10.07 -11.19
N ASP A 392 -5.11 -10.93 -11.31
CA ASP A 392 -5.18 -11.96 -12.34
C ASP A 392 -6.39 -11.66 -13.23
N LEU A 393 -6.17 -11.27 -14.49
CA LEU A 393 -7.22 -11.02 -15.48
C LEU A 393 -7.21 -12.15 -16.52
N LYS A 394 -8.34 -12.81 -16.68
CA LYS A 394 -8.59 -13.74 -17.79
C LYS A 394 -9.63 -13.20 -18.73
N VAL A 395 -9.36 -13.39 -20.00
CA VAL A 395 -10.27 -13.03 -21.09
C VAL A 395 -10.42 -14.23 -22.00
N SER A 396 -11.66 -14.62 -22.28
CA SER A 396 -11.96 -15.76 -23.15
C SER A 396 -13.01 -15.39 -24.18
N ARG A 397 -12.85 -15.80 -25.43
CA ARG A 397 -13.89 -15.68 -26.48
C ARG A 397 -14.46 -17.07 -26.70
N THR A 398 -15.74 -17.29 -26.45
CA THR A 398 -16.34 -18.64 -26.50
C THR A 398 -17.83 -18.57 -26.84
N MET A 399 -18.36 -19.69 -27.34
CA MET A 399 -19.80 -19.86 -27.51
C MET A 399 -20.46 -20.09 -26.15
N ALA A 400 -21.64 -19.51 -25.94
CA ALA A 400 -22.46 -19.72 -24.74
C ALA A 400 -22.77 -21.21 -24.47
N SER A 401 -22.99 -22.00 -25.53
CA SER A 401 -23.20 -23.45 -25.44
C SER A 401 -22.00 -24.21 -24.84
N ASN A 402 -20.80 -23.66 -24.94
CA ASN A 402 -19.57 -24.30 -24.47
C ASN A 402 -19.27 -24.00 -23.00
N LEU A 403 -20.15 -23.29 -22.28
CA LEU A 403 -19.95 -22.91 -20.88
C LEU A 403 -20.41 -23.98 -19.88
N LEU A 404 -21.20 -24.97 -20.32
CA LEU A 404 -21.75 -26.03 -19.47
C LEU A 404 -20.63 -26.77 -18.72
N ASP A 405 -20.80 -26.91 -17.40
CA ASP A 405 -19.91 -27.61 -16.46
C ASP A 405 -18.45 -27.14 -16.46
N LYS A 406 -18.19 -25.91 -16.92
CA LYS A 406 -16.85 -25.32 -16.88
C LYS A 406 -16.66 -24.46 -15.65
N ASN A 407 -15.43 -24.49 -15.14
CA ASN A 407 -14.98 -23.65 -14.04
C ASN A 407 -13.88 -22.71 -14.52
N ILE A 408 -13.83 -21.52 -13.93
CA ILE A 408 -12.70 -20.59 -14.05
C ILE A 408 -12.00 -20.48 -12.72
N SER A 409 -10.69 -20.74 -12.70
CA SER A 409 -9.84 -20.61 -11.50
C SER A 409 -8.95 -19.39 -11.60
N LEU A 410 -9.08 -18.45 -10.67
CA LEU A 410 -8.28 -17.22 -10.52
C LEU A 410 -7.38 -17.34 -9.28
N GLN A 411 -6.43 -16.43 -9.08
CA GLN A 411 -5.62 -16.40 -7.85
C GLN A 411 -6.47 -16.39 -6.56
N GLY A 412 -7.59 -15.64 -6.57
CA GLY A 412 -8.47 -15.51 -5.42
C GLY A 412 -9.44 -16.68 -5.18
N GLY A 413 -9.55 -17.66 -6.09
CA GLY A 413 -10.54 -18.73 -5.98
C GLY A 413 -11.04 -19.26 -7.32
N HIS A 414 -12.19 -19.93 -7.34
CA HIS A 414 -12.78 -20.42 -8.58
C HIS A 414 -14.30 -20.26 -8.65
N ILE A 415 -14.81 -20.02 -9.87
CA ILE A 415 -16.23 -19.80 -10.16
C ILE A 415 -16.71 -20.85 -11.15
N GLN A 416 -17.82 -21.50 -10.83
CA GLN A 416 -18.56 -22.33 -11.79
C GLN A 416 -19.33 -21.41 -12.74
N LEU A 417 -19.19 -21.62 -14.05
CA LEU A 417 -19.80 -20.74 -15.05
C LEU A 417 -21.33 -20.91 -15.09
N PRO A 418 -22.11 -19.83 -14.88
CA PRO A 418 -23.56 -19.90 -15.02
C PRO A 418 -23.98 -20.26 -16.44
N ILE A 419 -25.05 -21.05 -16.56
CA ILE A 419 -25.63 -21.48 -17.84
C ILE A 419 -26.31 -20.30 -18.54
N LEU A 420 -25.98 -20.09 -19.81
CA LEU A 420 -26.69 -19.18 -20.70
C LEU A 420 -27.48 -19.98 -21.73
N ASN A 421 -28.80 -19.80 -21.77
CA ASN A 421 -29.68 -20.38 -22.80
C ASN A 421 -29.56 -19.58 -24.12
N SER A 422 -28.35 -19.52 -24.66
CA SER A 422 -28.02 -18.80 -25.89
C SER A 422 -27.03 -19.61 -26.72
N SER A 423 -27.09 -19.46 -28.04
CA SER A 423 -26.07 -19.93 -28.96
C SER A 423 -25.16 -18.80 -29.46
N SER A 424 -25.21 -17.62 -28.84
CA SER A 424 -24.38 -16.49 -29.22
C SER A 424 -22.92 -16.68 -28.82
N LEU A 425 -22.03 -16.09 -29.62
CA LEU A 425 -20.65 -15.86 -29.21
C LEU A 425 -20.60 -14.76 -28.16
N LEU A 426 -19.72 -14.93 -27.18
CA LEU A 426 -19.53 -14.00 -26.08
C LEU A 426 -18.08 -13.94 -25.62
N MET A 427 -17.78 -12.86 -24.92
CA MET A 427 -16.52 -12.64 -24.24
C MET A 427 -16.73 -12.86 -22.73
N LEU A 428 -15.90 -13.72 -22.12
CA LEU A 428 -15.79 -13.81 -20.67
C LEU A 428 -14.68 -12.89 -20.21
N LYS A 429 -15.01 -12.00 -19.27
CA LYS A 429 -14.05 -11.25 -18.47
C LYS A 429 -14.15 -11.77 -17.04
N SER A 430 -13.04 -12.22 -16.50
CA SER A 430 -12.96 -12.62 -15.09
C SER A 430 -11.67 -12.12 -14.47
N PHE A 431 -11.73 -11.57 -13.27
CA PHE A 431 -10.53 -11.08 -12.60
C PHE A 431 -10.58 -11.25 -11.09
N SER A 432 -9.40 -11.28 -10.46
CA SER A 432 -9.29 -11.20 -9.00
C SER A 432 -8.46 -10.00 -8.55
N LEU A 433 -8.86 -9.38 -7.43
CA LEU A 433 -8.13 -8.30 -6.77
C LEU A 433 -7.63 -8.73 -5.39
N PRO A 434 -6.49 -8.21 -4.92
CA PRO A 434 -5.80 -8.72 -3.73
C PRO A 434 -6.48 -8.33 -2.41
N LYS A 435 -7.33 -7.30 -2.41
CA LYS A 435 -8.08 -6.85 -1.23
C LYS A 435 -9.46 -6.35 -1.63
N THR A 436 -10.43 -6.50 -0.75
CA THR A 436 -11.75 -5.86 -0.87
C THR A 436 -11.64 -4.34 -0.72
N ILE A 437 -12.25 -3.62 -1.67
CA ILE A 437 -12.36 -2.16 -1.70
C ILE A 437 -13.47 -1.71 -0.74
N LYS A 438 -13.20 -0.72 0.14
CA LYS A 438 -14.12 -0.18 1.15
C LYS A 438 -14.83 -1.28 1.99
N PRO A 439 -14.22 -1.78 3.08
CA PRO A 439 -14.96 -2.64 3.99
C PRO A 439 -16.06 -1.81 4.70
N ALA A 440 -17.33 -2.03 4.34
CA ALA A 440 -18.47 -1.65 5.19
C ALA A 440 -18.58 -2.58 6.42
N ALA A 441 -17.94 -3.75 6.33
CA ALA A 441 -17.71 -4.70 7.40
C ALA A 441 -16.33 -5.33 7.16
N ASP A 442 -15.63 -5.68 8.23
CA ASP A 442 -14.31 -6.32 8.26
C ASP A 442 -14.21 -7.58 7.38
N LEU A 443 -14.02 -7.42 6.07
CA LEU A 443 -13.74 -8.46 5.07
C LEU A 443 -12.24 -8.85 5.06
N HIS A 444 -11.54 -8.61 6.18
CA HIS A 444 -10.08 -8.61 6.37
C HIS A 444 -9.33 -9.54 5.41
N GLY A 445 -8.67 -8.93 4.42
CA GLY A 445 -7.72 -9.60 3.52
C GLY A 445 -8.33 -10.63 2.56
N SER A 446 -9.65 -10.69 2.43
CA SER A 446 -10.28 -11.55 1.41
C SER A 446 -10.07 -10.96 0.01
N SER A 447 -9.77 -11.83 -0.95
CA SER A 447 -9.65 -11.43 -2.36
C SER A 447 -11.03 -11.21 -2.96
N MET A 448 -11.15 -10.20 -3.82
CA MET A 448 -12.35 -10.00 -4.63
C MET A 448 -12.23 -10.84 -5.90
N ILE A 449 -13.32 -11.45 -6.35
CA ILE A 449 -13.40 -12.16 -7.62
C ILE A 449 -14.59 -11.63 -8.41
N SER A 450 -14.40 -11.38 -9.70
CA SER A 450 -15.44 -10.90 -10.60
C SER A 450 -15.54 -11.80 -11.84
N LEU A 451 -16.76 -11.98 -12.34
CA LEU A 451 -17.05 -12.65 -13.59
C LEU A 451 -18.19 -11.90 -14.30
N SER A 452 -17.93 -11.48 -15.54
CA SER A 452 -18.92 -10.83 -16.39
C SER A 452 -18.92 -11.45 -17.78
N TYR A 453 -20.11 -11.60 -18.35
CA TYR A 453 -20.30 -11.96 -19.75
C TYR A 453 -20.49 -10.69 -20.57
N LEU A 454 -19.77 -10.56 -21.68
CA LEU A 454 -19.86 -9.43 -22.58
C LEU A 454 -20.25 -9.92 -23.98
N THR A 455 -21.00 -9.11 -24.71
CA THR A 455 -21.22 -9.28 -26.15
C THR A 455 -19.93 -9.01 -26.92
N GLU A 456 -19.88 -9.35 -28.21
CA GLU A 456 -18.74 -8.98 -29.08
C GLU A 456 -18.53 -7.45 -29.19
N LEU A 457 -19.58 -6.67 -28.91
CA LEU A 457 -19.51 -5.21 -28.86
C LEU A 457 -19.01 -4.69 -27.50
N GLY A 458 -18.61 -5.58 -26.58
CA GLY A 458 -18.12 -5.24 -25.25
C GLY A 458 -19.22 -4.84 -24.26
N GLN A 459 -20.50 -5.06 -24.58
CA GLN A 459 -21.62 -4.73 -23.70
C GLN A 459 -21.88 -5.88 -22.72
N GLU A 460 -22.07 -5.56 -21.44
CA GLU A 460 -22.32 -6.56 -20.41
C GLU A 460 -23.70 -7.22 -20.54
N ILE A 461 -23.72 -8.54 -20.46
CA ILE A 461 -24.91 -9.39 -20.43
C ILE A 461 -25.26 -9.63 -18.97
N LYS A 462 -26.36 -9.01 -18.52
CA LYS A 462 -26.84 -9.17 -17.14
C LYS A 462 -27.32 -10.60 -16.90
N VAL A 463 -26.76 -11.25 -15.89
CA VAL A 463 -27.23 -12.54 -15.37
C VAL A 463 -27.76 -12.29 -13.97
N ALA A 464 -29.06 -12.48 -13.78
CA ALA A 464 -29.74 -12.33 -12.50
C ALA A 464 -30.84 -13.39 -12.37
N ASP A 465 -31.32 -13.60 -11.14
CA ASP A 465 -32.45 -14.47 -10.80
C ASP A 465 -32.34 -15.90 -11.37
N GLN A 466 -31.13 -16.46 -11.36
CA GLN A 466 -30.91 -17.85 -11.76
C GLN A 466 -31.71 -18.80 -10.86
N LYS A 467 -32.52 -19.67 -11.48
CA LYS A 467 -33.30 -20.70 -10.76
C LYS A 467 -32.40 -21.70 -10.04
N GLU A 468 -31.27 -22.01 -10.65
CA GLU A 468 -30.24 -22.85 -10.06
C GLU A 468 -29.00 -21.99 -9.76
N PRO A 469 -28.72 -21.70 -8.49
CA PRO A 469 -27.54 -20.94 -8.10
C PRO A 469 -26.25 -21.67 -8.47
N PHE A 470 -25.28 -20.94 -9.01
CA PHE A 470 -23.94 -21.44 -9.35
C PHE A 470 -22.97 -21.25 -8.18
N LYS A 471 -21.93 -22.08 -8.12
CA LYS A 471 -20.96 -22.09 -7.01
C LYS A 471 -19.78 -21.14 -7.24
N ILE A 472 -19.31 -20.55 -6.14
CA ILE A 472 -18.13 -19.71 -6.06
C ILE A 472 -17.32 -20.13 -4.84
N HIS A 473 -16.05 -20.42 -5.01
CA HIS A 473 -15.13 -20.71 -3.93
C HIS A 473 -14.08 -19.62 -3.82
N PHE A 474 -13.93 -19.02 -2.64
CA PHE A 474 -12.89 -18.05 -2.33
C PHE A 474 -11.77 -18.73 -1.57
N ASN A 475 -10.55 -18.65 -2.09
CA ASN A 475 -9.35 -19.08 -1.38
C ASN A 475 -9.02 -18.06 -0.30
N ARG A 476 -8.59 -18.52 0.87
CA ARG A 476 -8.14 -17.64 1.95
C ARG A 476 -6.63 -17.43 1.89
N ASP A 477 -6.22 -16.26 2.33
CA ASP A 477 -4.82 -15.95 2.54
C ASP A 477 -4.29 -16.81 3.71
N PRO A 478 -3.29 -17.68 3.48
CA PRO A 478 -2.72 -18.51 4.54
C PRO A 478 -2.16 -17.71 5.71
N SER A 479 -1.73 -16.45 5.48
CA SER A 479 -1.17 -15.58 6.52
C SER A 479 -2.22 -15.06 7.51
N LEU A 480 -3.51 -15.13 7.17
CA LEU A 480 -4.61 -14.69 8.03
C LEU A 480 -5.21 -15.83 8.86
N ILE A 481 -4.79 -17.07 8.62
CA ILE A 481 -5.29 -18.23 9.35
C ILE A 481 -4.84 -18.15 10.82
N PRO A 482 -5.77 -18.13 11.79
CA PRO A 482 -5.41 -18.07 13.19
C PRO A 482 -4.74 -19.36 13.63
N ASN A 483 -3.66 -19.20 14.41
CA ASN A 483 -3.06 -20.29 15.15
C ASN A 483 -4.05 -20.82 16.20
N PHE A 484 -3.87 -22.09 16.57
CA PHE A 484 -4.63 -22.66 17.69
C PHE A 484 -4.21 -22.01 19.01
N THR A 485 -5.19 -21.66 19.83
CA THR A 485 -5.00 -21.23 21.21
C THR A 485 -4.98 -22.47 22.10
N PHE A 486 -3.86 -22.68 22.79
CA PHE A 486 -3.70 -23.78 23.75
C PHE A 486 -4.19 -23.35 25.12
N ILE A 487 -4.96 -24.21 25.77
CA ILE A 487 -5.38 -24.01 27.15
C ILE A 487 -4.62 -24.99 28.03
N PHE A 488 -3.72 -24.46 28.86
CA PHE A 488 -3.09 -25.22 29.93
C PHE A 488 -4.00 -25.21 31.15
N THR A 489 -4.48 -26.37 31.57
CA THR A 489 -5.19 -26.48 32.84
C THR A 489 -4.23 -26.75 33.98
N ASN A 490 -3.93 -25.73 34.79
CA ASN A 490 -3.42 -25.98 36.15
C ASN A 490 -4.58 -26.50 37.00
N ALA A 491 -4.29 -27.51 37.81
CA ALA A 491 -5.23 -28.38 38.53
C ALA A 491 -6.14 -27.70 39.59
N SER A 492 -6.42 -26.40 39.49
CA SER A 492 -7.15 -25.58 40.47
C SER A 492 -8.45 -24.94 39.95
N LEU A 493 -8.90 -25.25 38.72
CA LEU A 493 -10.24 -24.84 38.27
C LEU A 493 -11.28 -25.70 39.02
N ALA A 494 -12.03 -25.08 39.92
CA ALA A 494 -13.09 -25.72 40.72
C ALA A 494 -14.32 -26.14 39.89
N GLU A 495 -14.35 -25.84 38.59
CA GLU A 495 -15.45 -26.13 37.67
C GLU A 495 -15.01 -27.11 36.56
N ASN A 496 -15.77 -28.19 36.35
CA ASN A 496 -15.49 -29.27 35.39
C ASN A 496 -15.73 -28.89 33.90
N THR A 497 -15.69 -27.60 33.57
CA THR A 497 -16.15 -27.06 32.29
C THR A 497 -15.39 -25.78 31.94
N LEU A 498 -14.87 -25.70 30.72
CA LEU A 498 -14.39 -24.43 30.18
C LEU A 498 -15.54 -23.66 29.52
N TYR A 499 -15.67 -22.38 29.84
CA TYR A 499 -16.59 -21.46 29.18
C TYR A 499 -15.83 -20.51 28.26
N LEU A 500 -16.26 -20.45 26.99
CA LEU A 500 -15.80 -19.51 25.99
C LEU A 500 -16.96 -18.59 25.62
N THR A 501 -16.70 -17.28 25.65
CA THR A 501 -17.66 -16.26 25.20
C THR A 501 -17.16 -15.70 23.88
N ILE A 502 -17.95 -15.87 22.82
CA ILE A 502 -17.60 -15.41 21.48
C ILE A 502 -18.56 -14.28 21.09
N GLU A 503 -18.02 -13.09 20.89
CA GLU A 503 -18.79 -11.94 20.42
C GLU A 503 -18.82 -11.91 18.88
N VAL A 504 -20.01 -12.01 18.30
CA VAL A 504 -20.22 -12.05 16.85
C VAL A 504 -20.49 -10.63 16.34
N VAL A 505 -19.49 -9.99 15.76
CA VAL A 505 -19.58 -8.60 15.35
C VAL A 505 -20.50 -8.41 14.13
N GLN A 506 -20.41 -9.31 13.15
CA GLN A 506 -21.02 -9.13 11.83
C GLN A 506 -22.34 -9.89 11.65
N PRO A 507 -23.44 -9.20 11.28
CA PRO A 507 -24.65 -9.89 10.82
C PRO A 507 -24.37 -10.62 9.50
N ASN A 508 -25.15 -11.67 9.20
CA ASN A 508 -25.04 -12.48 7.99
C ASN A 508 -23.76 -13.34 7.84
N THR A 509 -23.10 -13.71 8.95
CA THR A 509 -21.97 -14.66 8.96
C THR A 509 -22.35 -15.99 9.63
N SER A 510 -21.69 -17.09 9.25
CA SER A 510 -21.64 -18.33 10.04
C SER A 510 -20.37 -18.35 10.88
N LEU A 511 -20.44 -18.94 12.07
CA LEU A 511 -19.33 -19.10 13.00
C LEU A 511 -18.83 -20.54 12.99
N TYR A 512 -17.52 -20.72 12.93
CA TYR A 512 -16.86 -22.02 12.95
C TYR A 512 -15.92 -22.10 14.15
N ILE A 513 -16.12 -23.14 14.95
CA ILE A 513 -15.30 -23.45 16.11
C ILE A 513 -14.57 -24.75 15.80
N GLN A 514 -13.25 -24.68 15.69
CA GLN A 514 -12.42 -25.85 15.50
C GLN A 514 -11.73 -26.23 16.80
N ILE A 515 -11.85 -27.50 17.17
CA ILE A 515 -11.29 -28.08 18.37
C ILE A 515 -10.33 -29.18 17.95
N ARG A 516 -9.08 -29.06 18.38
CA ARG A 516 -8.04 -30.04 18.17
C ARG A 516 -7.67 -30.68 19.52
N PRO A 517 -8.03 -31.94 19.74
CA PRO A 517 -7.62 -32.65 20.95
C PRO A 517 -6.11 -32.95 20.90
N GLU A 518 -5.37 -32.76 22.00
CA GLU A 518 -3.98 -33.23 22.09
C GLU A 518 -3.93 -34.72 22.48
N ASN A 519 -4.99 -35.23 23.10
CA ASN A 519 -5.17 -36.65 23.40
C ASN A 519 -6.34 -37.25 22.60
N LEU A 520 -6.02 -38.08 21.60
CA LEU A 520 -6.99 -38.73 20.72
C LEU A 520 -7.81 -39.83 21.40
N SER A 521 -7.53 -40.18 22.66
CA SER A 521 -8.29 -41.20 23.41
C SER A 521 -9.43 -40.61 24.24
N VAL A 522 -9.68 -39.30 24.12
CA VAL A 522 -10.62 -38.55 24.97
C VAL A 522 -11.77 -38.03 24.13
N SER A 523 -12.99 -38.19 24.65
CA SER A 523 -14.20 -37.64 24.07
C SER A 523 -14.58 -36.33 24.76
N TYR A 524 -15.12 -35.37 24.01
CA TYR A 524 -15.49 -34.04 24.51
C TYR A 524 -16.99 -33.79 24.33
N LEU A 525 -17.63 -33.22 25.34
CA LEU A 525 -18.98 -32.66 25.23
C LEU A 525 -18.86 -31.16 24.96
N VAL A 526 -19.42 -30.71 23.84
CA VAL A 526 -19.53 -29.30 23.51
C VAL A 526 -20.99 -28.87 23.58
N LEU A 527 -21.28 -27.89 24.43
CA LEU A 527 -22.58 -27.26 24.56
C LEU A 527 -22.50 -25.82 24.06
N ILE A 528 -23.48 -25.40 23.28
CA ILE A 528 -23.58 -24.05 22.74
C ILE A 528 -24.90 -23.44 23.17
N LYS A 529 -24.84 -22.20 23.65
CA LYS A 529 -26.01 -21.37 23.97
C LYS A 529 -25.87 -20.01 23.29
N LEU A 530 -26.97 -19.56 22.71
CA LEU A 530 -27.10 -18.27 22.04
C LEU A 530 -27.48 -17.19 23.07
N ASP A 531 -26.82 -16.03 23.01
CA ASP A 531 -26.99 -14.85 23.90
C ASP A 531 -26.73 -15.04 25.41
N GLU A 532 -26.36 -16.25 25.82
CA GLU A 532 -26.10 -16.61 27.21
C GLU A 532 -25.00 -17.69 27.30
N LEU A 533 -24.50 -17.93 28.52
CA LEU A 533 -23.58 -19.04 28.76
C LEU A 533 -24.36 -20.37 28.85
N PRO A 534 -23.88 -21.44 28.20
CA PRO A 534 -24.51 -22.75 28.27
C PRO A 534 -24.42 -23.34 29.68
N GLY A 535 -25.51 -23.94 30.15
CA GLY A 535 -25.58 -24.67 31.41
C GLY A 535 -26.00 -26.12 31.21
N ARG A 536 -25.84 -26.96 32.24
CA ARG A 536 -26.36 -28.34 32.22
C ARG A 536 -27.89 -28.30 32.10
N GLY A 537 -28.42 -28.65 30.93
CA GLY A 537 -29.84 -28.57 30.61
C GLY A 537 -30.32 -27.21 30.07
N ASN A 538 -29.43 -26.22 29.95
CA ASN A 538 -29.70 -24.92 29.33
C ASN A 538 -28.71 -24.69 28.18
N TYR A 539 -28.97 -25.30 27.04
CA TYR A 539 -28.18 -25.18 25.81
C TYR A 539 -29.12 -25.23 24.61
N ASP A 540 -28.68 -24.67 23.47
CA ASP A 540 -29.43 -24.72 22.21
C ASP A 540 -28.91 -25.84 21.31
N PHE A 541 -27.59 -26.09 21.33
CA PHE A 541 -26.96 -27.16 20.58
C PHE A 541 -25.98 -27.92 21.48
N GLY A 542 -25.96 -29.24 21.37
CA GLY A 542 -25.03 -30.10 22.09
C GLY A 542 -24.46 -31.14 21.15
N LYS A 543 -23.14 -31.32 21.15
CA LYS A 543 -22.45 -32.32 20.33
C LYS A 543 -21.41 -33.06 21.17
N VAL A 544 -21.41 -34.38 21.08
CA VAL A 544 -20.33 -35.22 21.61
C VAL A 544 -19.31 -35.43 20.48
N LEU A 545 -18.05 -35.15 20.76
CA LEU A 545 -16.91 -35.35 19.88
C LEU A 545 -16.18 -36.60 20.36
N CYS A 546 -16.21 -37.68 19.57
CA CYS A 546 -15.84 -39.01 20.03
C CYS A 546 -14.45 -39.46 19.60
N ALA A 547 -13.69 -40.02 20.54
CA ALA A 547 -12.36 -40.57 20.27
C ALA A 547 -12.30 -41.56 19.08
N ASP A 548 -13.35 -42.36 18.83
CA ASP A 548 -13.37 -43.37 17.77
C ASP A 548 -13.57 -42.79 16.35
N GLU A 549 -14.14 -41.57 16.22
CA GLU A 549 -14.22 -40.85 14.94
C GLU A 549 -12.84 -40.30 14.51
N LEU A 550 -11.84 -40.35 15.40
CA LEU A 550 -10.48 -39.84 15.16
C LEU A 550 -9.53 -40.84 14.50
N GLN A 551 -9.94 -42.11 14.30
CA GLN A 551 -9.05 -43.18 13.82
C GLN A 551 -9.03 -43.37 12.30
N THR A 552 -9.73 -42.54 11.52
CA THR A 552 -9.80 -42.68 10.07
C THR A 552 -9.37 -41.41 9.32
N GLN A 553 -8.14 -41.49 8.79
CA GLN A 553 -7.46 -40.65 7.78
C GLN A 553 -7.00 -39.23 8.17
N ASP A 554 -5.69 -39.01 7.94
CA ASP A 554 -4.84 -37.81 8.05
C ASP A 554 -4.38 -37.32 9.44
N ASP A 555 -3.09 -36.99 9.53
CA ASP A 555 -2.30 -36.57 10.72
C ASP A 555 -2.76 -35.25 11.39
N ASN A 556 -3.97 -34.76 11.10
CA ASN A 556 -4.45 -33.45 11.52
C ASN A 556 -5.94 -33.48 11.93
N VAL A 557 -6.28 -34.43 12.79
CA VAL A 557 -7.68 -34.64 13.18
C VAL A 557 -8.22 -33.46 14.00
N LEU A 558 -9.28 -32.83 13.48
CA LEU A 558 -9.92 -31.66 14.08
C LEU A 558 -11.44 -31.80 14.00
N TYR A 559 -12.13 -31.38 15.06
CA TYR A 559 -13.58 -31.27 15.06
C TYR A 559 -13.98 -29.85 14.66
N GLN A 560 -14.90 -29.73 13.72
CA GLN A 560 -15.52 -28.46 13.36
C GLN A 560 -16.98 -28.43 13.80
N ILE A 561 -17.35 -27.39 14.53
CA ILE A 561 -18.73 -27.09 14.91
C ILE A 561 -19.13 -25.78 14.26
N ASN A 562 -20.28 -25.77 13.58
CA ASN A 562 -20.82 -24.62 12.87
C ASN A 562 -22.06 -24.06 13.59
N VAL A 563 -22.06 -22.75 13.84
CA VAL A 563 -23.26 -22.01 14.21
C VAL A 563 -23.68 -21.21 12.99
N ASN A 564 -24.75 -21.64 12.35
CA ASN A 564 -25.16 -21.09 11.06
C ASN A 564 -25.62 -19.62 11.15
N ARG A 565 -25.62 -18.96 9.99
CA ARG A 565 -26.09 -17.59 9.80
C ARG A 565 -27.48 -17.31 10.36
N SER A 566 -28.41 -18.25 10.16
CA SER A 566 -29.81 -18.05 10.56
C SER A 566 -30.00 -17.94 12.07
N SER A 567 -29.18 -18.67 12.84
CA SER A 567 -29.12 -18.60 14.29
C SER A 567 -28.46 -17.31 14.76
N ILE A 568 -27.35 -16.91 14.13
CA ILE A 568 -26.60 -15.70 14.47
C ILE A 568 -27.43 -14.43 14.24
N ASN A 569 -28.17 -14.36 13.13
CA ASN A 569 -29.00 -13.19 12.81
C ASN A 569 -30.13 -12.93 13.82
N ARG A 570 -30.49 -13.93 14.64
CA ARG A 570 -31.53 -13.81 15.67
C ARG A 570 -30.97 -13.39 17.03
N LEU A 571 -29.65 -13.29 17.19
CA LEU A 571 -28.99 -12.93 18.44
C LEU A 571 -29.27 -11.46 18.81
N ALA A 572 -29.80 -11.24 20.00
CA ALA A 572 -30.03 -9.92 20.58
C ALA A 572 -28.75 -9.32 21.19
N ARG A 573 -27.91 -10.14 21.83
CA ARG A 573 -26.64 -9.74 22.46
C ARG A 573 -25.42 -10.05 21.61
N LYS A 574 -25.62 -10.65 20.41
CA LYS A 574 -24.55 -11.03 19.49
C LYS A 574 -23.47 -11.91 20.16
N MET A 575 -23.88 -12.75 21.10
CA MET A 575 -22.98 -13.54 21.91
C MET A 575 -23.27 -15.02 21.71
N VAL A 576 -22.21 -15.82 21.57
CA VAL A 576 -22.28 -17.28 21.52
C VAL A 576 -21.47 -17.81 22.70
N GLY A 577 -22.15 -18.38 23.68
CA GLY A 577 -21.53 -19.08 24.79
C GLY A 577 -21.25 -20.53 24.41
N VAL A 578 -20.02 -20.98 24.63
CA VAL A 578 -19.58 -22.34 24.36
C VAL A 578 -19.02 -22.95 25.63
N SER A 579 -19.46 -24.15 25.96
CA SER A 579 -18.98 -24.95 27.07
C SER A 579 -18.31 -26.19 26.51
N ILE A 580 -17.09 -26.47 26.97
CA ILE A 580 -16.34 -27.67 26.58
C ILE A 580 -16.01 -28.44 27.86
N SER A 581 -16.37 -29.72 27.87
CA SER A 581 -16.17 -30.63 29.00
C SER A 581 -15.59 -31.96 28.54
N GLU A 582 -14.65 -32.52 29.30
CA GLU A 582 -14.07 -33.84 29.06
C GLU A 582 -15.00 -34.96 29.57
N LEU A 583 -15.21 -36.01 28.77
CA LEU A 583 -16.03 -37.15 29.17
C LEU A 583 -15.15 -38.30 29.67
N SER A 584 -15.48 -38.80 30.87
CA SER A 584 -14.76 -39.89 31.52
C SER A 584 -15.29 -41.23 31.03
N GLU A 585 -14.44 -41.98 30.32
CA GLU A 585 -14.72 -43.37 29.90
C GLU A 585 -15.95 -43.54 28.99
N MET A 586 -15.81 -43.45 27.66
CA MET A 586 -16.76 -44.08 26.72
C MET A 586 -16.27 -44.11 25.26
N ASN A 587 -16.30 -45.30 24.65
CA ASN A 587 -16.03 -45.59 23.24
C ASN A 587 -17.31 -45.58 22.36
N THR A 588 -18.39 -44.87 22.76
CA THR A 588 -19.62 -44.83 21.95
C THR A 588 -20.31 -43.47 21.99
N CYS A 589 -20.76 -42.99 20.82
CA CYS A 589 -21.35 -41.66 20.58
C CYS A 589 -22.87 -41.55 20.77
N GLU A 590 -23.52 -42.46 21.50
CA GLU A 590 -24.98 -42.41 21.58
C GLU A 590 -25.50 -41.41 22.63
N ASN A 591 -26.49 -40.60 22.22
CA ASN A 591 -27.33 -39.62 22.95
C ASN A 591 -26.68 -38.69 23.99
N VAL A 592 -26.73 -37.37 23.72
CA VAL A 592 -26.31 -36.27 24.61
C VAL A 592 -27.09 -36.27 25.94
N SER A 593 -28.36 -36.70 25.91
CA SER A 593 -29.26 -36.71 27.07
C SER A 593 -28.86 -37.70 28.18
N ASP A 594 -28.12 -38.76 27.84
CA ASP A 594 -27.76 -39.83 28.79
C ASP A 594 -26.39 -39.63 29.46
N LYS A 595 -25.65 -38.55 29.12
CA LYS A 595 -24.21 -38.43 29.41
C LYS A 595 -23.82 -37.13 30.12
N MET A 596 -24.39 -36.88 31.30
CA MET A 596 -24.06 -35.72 32.17
C MET A 596 -23.04 -36.01 33.30
N ASN A 597 -22.47 -37.22 33.38
CA ASN A 597 -21.41 -37.54 34.34
C ASN A 597 -20.03 -37.19 33.76
N VAL A 598 -19.57 -35.96 34.03
CA VAL A 598 -18.32 -35.36 33.55
C VAL A 598 -17.23 -35.52 34.62
N SER A 599 -16.09 -36.16 34.34
CA SER A 599 -14.95 -36.21 35.27
C SER A 599 -14.05 -34.99 35.17
N LEU A 600 -13.09 -34.92 36.11
CA LEU A 600 -11.98 -33.97 36.16
C LEU A 600 -11.40 -33.67 34.77
N PHE A 601 -11.39 -32.39 34.41
CA PHE A 601 -10.70 -31.88 33.23
C PHE A 601 -9.19 -32.06 33.43
N ARG A 602 -8.55 -32.93 32.65
CA ARG A 602 -7.13 -33.27 32.88
C ARG A 602 -6.26 -33.29 31.62
N ASN A 603 -6.83 -33.03 30.45
CA ASN A 603 -6.10 -33.07 29.19
C ASN A 603 -6.17 -31.74 28.43
N ASP A 604 -5.01 -31.34 27.89
CA ASP A 604 -4.85 -30.14 27.07
C ASP A 604 -5.58 -30.30 25.72
N PHE A 605 -6.21 -29.23 25.26
CA PHE A 605 -6.76 -29.14 23.90
C PHE A 605 -6.49 -27.76 23.33
N ALA A 606 -6.48 -27.69 22.02
CA ALA A 606 -6.28 -26.44 21.30
C ALA A 606 -7.57 -26.09 20.55
N TYR A 607 -7.94 -24.82 20.53
CA TYR A 607 -9.11 -24.37 19.78
C TYR A 607 -8.80 -23.14 18.94
N ARG A 608 -9.58 -22.94 17.88
CA ARG A 608 -9.60 -21.69 17.13
C ARG A 608 -11.00 -21.38 16.64
N VAL A 609 -11.28 -20.10 16.46
CA VAL A 609 -12.59 -19.61 16.07
C VAL A 609 -12.43 -18.66 14.89
N PHE A 610 -13.26 -18.84 13.87
CA PHE A 610 -13.33 -17.94 12.72
C PHE A 610 -14.78 -17.81 12.24
N SER A 611 -15.10 -16.72 11.55
CA SER A 611 -16.38 -16.58 10.86
C SER A 611 -16.20 -16.52 9.35
N SER A 612 -17.26 -16.86 8.61
CA SER A 612 -17.29 -16.66 7.17
C SER A 612 -18.64 -16.18 6.67
N GLY A 613 -18.61 -15.46 5.56
CA GLY A 613 -19.79 -14.92 4.88
C GLY A 613 -19.56 -14.76 3.38
N CYS A 614 -20.63 -14.55 2.64
CA CYS A 614 -20.62 -14.37 1.19
C CYS A 614 -21.23 -13.03 0.84
N TYR A 615 -20.51 -12.21 0.10
CA TYR A 615 -20.92 -10.85 -0.23
C TYR A 615 -20.76 -10.57 -1.72
N TYR A 616 -21.61 -9.69 -2.22
CA TYR A 616 -21.44 -9.08 -3.53
C TYR A 616 -21.36 -7.56 -3.39
N ARG A 617 -20.74 -6.89 -4.36
CA ARG A 617 -20.66 -5.44 -4.37
C ARG A 617 -21.71 -4.84 -5.27
N ASP A 618 -22.49 -3.92 -4.73
CA ASP A 618 -23.42 -3.14 -5.51
C ASP A 618 -22.67 -2.13 -6.40
N ALA A 619 -23.03 -2.08 -7.68
CA ALA A 619 -22.34 -1.24 -8.65
C ALA A 619 -22.63 0.26 -8.47
N GLN A 620 -23.78 0.63 -7.89
CA GLN A 620 -24.19 2.03 -7.74
C GLN A 620 -23.68 2.65 -6.44
N SER A 621 -23.91 1.98 -5.31
CA SER A 621 -23.48 2.44 -3.99
C SER A 621 -22.02 2.08 -3.69
N GLY A 622 -21.51 1.02 -4.32
CA GLY A 622 -20.20 0.46 -4.01
C GLY A 622 -20.16 -0.31 -2.68
N GLU A 623 -21.30 -0.54 -2.04
CA GLU A 623 -21.42 -1.25 -0.77
C GLU A 623 -21.45 -2.77 -0.96
N TRP A 624 -21.06 -3.50 0.09
CA TRP A 624 -21.11 -4.95 0.12
C TRP A 624 -22.45 -5.43 0.69
N LEU A 625 -23.21 -6.17 -0.10
CA LEU A 625 -24.55 -6.68 0.19
C LEU A 625 -24.57 -8.21 0.14
N THR A 626 -25.67 -8.81 0.60
CA THR A 626 -25.81 -10.27 0.75
C THR A 626 -26.99 -10.87 -0.03
N ASP A 627 -27.82 -10.05 -0.68
CA ASP A 627 -28.95 -10.50 -1.48
C ASP A 627 -28.52 -11.42 -2.65
N GLY A 628 -29.21 -12.55 -2.82
CA GLY A 628 -28.85 -13.56 -3.82
C GLY A 628 -27.59 -14.37 -3.49
N MET A 629 -26.96 -14.16 -2.32
CA MET A 629 -25.80 -14.91 -1.86
C MET A 629 -26.15 -15.89 -0.73
N GLU A 630 -25.65 -17.12 -0.85
CA GLU A 630 -25.80 -18.18 0.14
C GLU A 630 -24.43 -18.78 0.48
N LEU A 631 -24.17 -19.02 1.76
CA LEU A 631 -22.96 -19.69 2.24
C LEU A 631 -23.22 -21.21 2.28
N VAL A 632 -22.29 -22.00 1.76
CA VAL A 632 -22.35 -23.47 1.82
C VAL A 632 -21.51 -23.93 3.01
N ASP A 633 -22.17 -24.11 4.16
CA ASP A 633 -21.50 -24.39 5.44
C ASP A 633 -20.67 -25.69 5.41
N ASP A 634 -21.15 -26.73 4.73
CA ASP A 634 -20.49 -28.06 4.68
C ASP A 634 -19.22 -28.08 3.81
N GLU A 635 -19.12 -27.16 2.85
CA GLU A 635 -17.94 -27.02 1.97
C GLU A 635 -16.97 -25.94 2.48
N THR A 636 -17.42 -25.08 3.39
CA THR A 636 -16.60 -24.01 3.98
C THR A 636 -15.71 -24.57 5.11
N ASN A 637 -14.40 -24.35 4.99
CA ASN A 637 -13.41 -24.85 5.95
C ASN A 637 -12.45 -23.72 6.37
N ILE A 638 -11.23 -24.01 6.85
CA ILE A 638 -10.26 -22.96 7.25
C ILE A 638 -9.54 -22.31 6.06
N GLU A 639 -9.46 -22.99 4.92
CA GLU A 639 -8.70 -22.60 3.74
C GLU A 639 -9.57 -21.95 2.66
N LEU A 640 -10.87 -22.25 2.65
CA LEU A 640 -11.79 -21.74 1.64
C LEU A 640 -13.17 -21.38 2.20
N THR A 641 -13.79 -20.39 1.56
CA THR A 641 -15.19 -20.02 1.77
C THR A 641 -16.00 -20.40 0.53
N SER A 642 -17.03 -21.24 0.71
CA SER A 642 -17.90 -21.74 -0.38
C SER A 642 -19.23 -20.99 -0.40
N CYS A 643 -19.57 -20.43 -1.55
CA CYS A 643 -20.74 -19.59 -1.76
C CYS A 643 -21.56 -20.07 -2.97
N ARG A 644 -22.86 -19.76 -2.96
CA ARG A 644 -23.74 -19.85 -4.12
C ARG A 644 -24.30 -18.48 -4.44
N SER A 645 -24.45 -18.19 -5.73
CA SER A 645 -25.03 -16.93 -6.20
C SER A 645 -26.09 -17.15 -7.27
N THR A 646 -27.09 -16.27 -7.30
CA THR A 646 -28.15 -16.22 -8.32
C THR A 646 -27.91 -15.15 -9.40
N HIS A 647 -26.85 -14.34 -9.28
CA HIS A 647 -26.54 -13.23 -10.19
C HIS A 647 -25.03 -13.10 -10.43
N LEU A 648 -24.62 -12.50 -11.54
CA LEU A 648 -23.22 -12.17 -11.83
C LEU A 648 -22.92 -10.72 -11.42
N THR A 649 -21.94 -10.55 -10.53
CA THR A 649 -21.46 -9.27 -9.99
C THR A 649 -19.99 -9.40 -9.58
N ASP A 650 -19.49 -8.44 -8.81
CA ASP A 650 -18.21 -8.56 -8.10
C ASP A 650 -18.44 -9.18 -6.73
N PHE A 651 -17.71 -10.24 -6.40
CA PHE A 651 -17.93 -11.03 -5.19
C PHE A 651 -16.72 -11.00 -4.26
N ALA A 652 -16.98 -11.22 -2.97
CA ALA A 652 -15.96 -11.47 -1.97
C ALA A 652 -16.44 -12.48 -0.91
N GLY A 653 -15.50 -13.31 -0.45
CA GLY A 653 -15.66 -14.02 0.81
C GLY A 653 -15.42 -13.07 1.98
N GLY A 654 -16.13 -13.23 3.08
CA GLY A 654 -15.76 -12.63 4.36
C GLY A 654 -15.03 -13.65 5.22
N PHE A 655 -13.99 -13.19 5.93
CA PHE A 655 -13.25 -13.99 6.90
C PHE A 655 -12.78 -13.09 8.04
N LEU A 656 -13.26 -13.39 9.26
CA LEU A 656 -12.87 -12.65 10.46
C LEU A 656 -12.32 -13.64 11.49
N VAL A 657 -11.11 -13.34 11.97
CA VAL A 657 -10.55 -13.95 13.17
C VAL A 657 -11.10 -13.20 14.36
N LEU A 658 -11.90 -13.88 15.17
CA LEU A 658 -12.47 -13.28 16.37
C LEU A 658 -11.40 -13.27 17.47
N PRO A 659 -11.06 -12.10 18.05
CA PRO A 659 -10.07 -12.03 19.12
C PRO A 659 -10.59 -12.83 20.32
N THR A 660 -9.79 -13.78 20.81
CA THR A 660 -10.09 -14.47 22.07
C THR A 660 -10.08 -13.44 23.20
N GLN A 661 -11.22 -13.19 23.84
CA GLN A 661 -11.24 -12.33 25.02
C GLN A 661 -10.46 -13.02 26.14
N VAL A 662 -9.46 -12.31 26.69
CA VAL A 662 -8.73 -12.75 27.87
C VAL A 662 -9.68 -12.66 29.06
N ASP A 663 -10.03 -13.80 29.66
CA ASP A 663 -10.79 -13.82 30.91
C ASP A 663 -9.89 -13.35 32.06
N PHE A 664 -9.92 -12.03 32.31
CA PHE A 664 -9.20 -11.42 33.40
C PHE A 664 -9.64 -11.94 34.78
N GLY A 665 -10.86 -12.46 34.93
CA GLY A 665 -11.31 -13.09 36.17
C GLY A 665 -10.45 -14.31 36.52
N ASN A 666 -10.13 -15.13 35.53
CA ASN A 666 -9.28 -16.31 35.67
C ASN A 666 -7.79 -15.96 35.82
N VAL A 667 -7.32 -14.90 35.14
CA VAL A 667 -5.96 -14.36 35.30
C VAL A 667 -5.75 -13.83 36.72
N PHE A 668 -6.72 -13.09 37.27
CA PHE A 668 -6.62 -12.54 38.62
C PHE A 668 -6.89 -13.57 39.72
N ALA A 669 -7.72 -14.59 39.47
CA ALA A 669 -7.92 -15.71 40.39
C ALA A 669 -6.64 -16.55 40.58
N ASN A 670 -5.77 -16.62 39.55
CA ASN A 670 -4.51 -17.36 39.58
C ASN A 670 -3.27 -16.45 39.67
N ALA A 671 -3.43 -15.15 39.93
CA ALA A 671 -2.32 -14.26 40.20
C ALA A 671 -1.76 -14.56 41.60
N SER A 672 -0.94 -15.61 41.71
CA SER A 672 -0.17 -15.87 42.92
C SER A 672 0.82 -14.73 43.13
N PHE A 673 0.48 -13.79 44.02
CA PHE A 673 1.36 -12.70 44.44
C PHE A 673 2.70 -13.20 45.00
N ALA A 674 2.76 -14.47 45.41
CA ALA A 674 3.96 -15.12 45.91
C ALA A 674 4.95 -15.54 44.81
N ASP A 675 4.48 -15.75 43.57
CA ASP A 675 5.30 -16.36 42.52
C ASP A 675 6.20 -15.34 41.81
N ASN A 676 5.83 -14.05 41.81
CA ASN A 676 6.56 -12.99 41.10
C ASN A 676 6.65 -11.66 41.89
N PRO A 677 7.24 -11.67 43.10
CA PRO A 677 7.34 -10.49 43.97
C PRO A 677 8.11 -9.33 43.31
N THR A 678 9.03 -9.64 42.39
CA THR A 678 9.88 -8.67 41.69
C THR A 678 9.08 -7.61 40.94
N ILE A 679 8.00 -8.01 40.25
CA ILE A 679 7.18 -7.10 39.45
C ILE A 679 6.49 -6.08 40.37
N TYR A 680 5.89 -6.55 41.46
CA TYR A 680 5.20 -5.67 42.41
C TYR A 680 6.16 -4.71 43.12
N ILE A 681 7.35 -5.18 43.51
CA ILE A 681 8.39 -4.32 44.09
C ILE A 681 8.77 -3.22 43.10
N THR A 682 9.00 -3.56 41.82
CA THR A 682 9.36 -2.55 40.82
C THR A 682 8.29 -1.49 40.62
N VAL A 683 7.01 -1.87 40.56
CA VAL A 683 5.89 -0.93 40.41
C VAL A 683 5.78 -0.02 41.63
N ILE A 684 5.89 -0.56 42.84
CA ILE A 684 5.82 0.22 44.09
C ILE A 684 6.96 1.25 44.13
N VAL A 685 8.18 0.84 43.80
CA VAL A 685 9.34 1.75 43.75
C VAL A 685 9.11 2.89 42.75
N LEU A 686 8.56 2.57 41.57
CA LEU A 686 8.28 3.56 40.53
C LEU A 686 7.24 4.60 40.99
N VAL A 687 6.19 4.15 41.68
CA VAL A 687 5.16 5.04 42.26
C VAL A 687 5.75 5.92 43.37
N CYS A 688 6.61 5.37 44.23
CA CYS A 688 7.28 6.16 45.28
C CYS A 688 8.21 7.24 44.70
N VAL A 689 8.99 6.91 43.67
CA VAL A 689 9.86 7.88 42.98
C VAL A 689 9.03 9.00 42.35
N TYR A 690 7.93 8.65 41.70
CA TYR A 690 7.02 9.63 41.12
C TYR A 690 6.43 10.57 42.18
N ALA A 691 5.96 10.04 43.31
CA ALA A 691 5.41 10.84 44.39
C ALA A 691 6.45 11.81 44.98
N LEU A 692 7.70 11.37 45.17
CA LEU A 692 8.79 12.23 45.64
C LEU A 692 9.11 13.35 44.64
N ALA A 693 9.15 13.05 43.35
CA ALA A 693 9.35 14.04 42.30
C ALA A 693 8.21 15.07 42.27
N ALA A 694 6.96 14.64 42.40
CA ALA A 694 5.80 15.52 42.45
C ALA A 694 5.86 16.48 43.66
N VAL A 695 6.24 16.00 44.84
CA VAL A 695 6.43 16.84 46.03
C VAL A 695 7.55 17.88 45.81
N PHE A 696 8.65 17.48 45.19
CA PHE A 696 9.75 18.39 44.86
C PHE A 696 9.32 19.48 43.88
N CYS A 697 8.58 19.15 42.82
CA CYS A 697 8.05 20.13 41.87
C CYS A 697 7.16 21.17 42.55
N VAL A 698 6.25 20.74 43.44
CA VAL A 698 5.38 21.65 44.20
C VAL A 698 6.18 22.56 45.13
N PHE A 699 7.27 22.06 45.72
CA PHE A 699 8.16 22.89 46.54
C PHE A 699 8.84 23.98 45.72
N MET A 700 9.37 23.64 44.54
CA MET A 700 10.03 24.59 43.64
C MET A 700 9.05 25.67 43.14
N ASP A 701 7.82 25.30 42.80
CA ASP A 701 6.77 26.25 42.40
C ASP A 701 6.45 27.28 43.50
N ARG A 702 6.45 26.88 44.77
CA ARG A 702 6.24 27.79 45.91
C ARG A 702 7.39 28.78 46.09
N VAL A 703 8.62 28.40 45.70
CA VAL A 703 9.78 29.28 45.76
C VAL A 703 9.74 30.32 44.64
N ASP A 704 9.27 29.97 43.45
CA ASP A 704 9.21 30.89 42.31
C ASP A 704 8.12 31.96 42.43
N LYS A 705 6.96 31.66 43.04
CA LYS A 705 5.92 32.67 43.31
C LYS A 705 6.40 33.86 44.15
N LYS A 706 7.47 33.71 44.94
CA LYS A 706 8.05 34.81 45.73
C LYS A 706 8.90 35.78 44.91
N LYS A 707 9.30 35.42 43.68
CA LYS A 707 10.20 36.20 42.83
C LYS A 707 9.48 37.22 41.93
N THR A 708 8.15 37.24 41.90
CA THR A 708 7.33 38.02 40.94
C THR A 708 6.45 39.08 41.60
N LYS A 709 6.81 39.57 42.78
CA LYS A 709 6.05 40.63 43.47
C LYS A 709 6.25 41.98 42.77
N ILE A 710 5.20 42.80 42.73
CA ILE A 710 5.24 44.18 42.26
C ILE A 710 5.55 45.09 43.46
N HIS A 711 6.51 46.00 43.30
CA HIS A 711 6.93 46.93 44.34
C HIS A 711 6.47 48.35 43.99
N VAL A 712 5.89 49.09 44.93
CA VAL A 712 5.38 50.45 44.68
C VAL A 712 6.35 51.44 45.31
N LEU A 713 7.00 52.25 44.47
CA LEU A 713 7.89 53.32 44.90
C LEU A 713 7.04 54.47 45.41
N LYS A 714 7.12 54.77 46.71
CA LYS A 714 6.30 55.79 47.35
C LYS A 714 6.73 57.19 46.90
N SER A 715 5.87 57.87 46.14
CA SER A 715 5.95 59.30 45.80
C SER A 715 4.52 59.88 45.76
N ASP A 716 4.35 61.15 46.13
CA ASP A 716 3.05 61.81 46.40
C ASP A 716 2.25 62.20 45.12
N GLY A 717 2.57 61.61 43.96
CA GLY A 717 1.95 61.91 42.67
C GLY A 717 0.84 60.95 42.22
N ASP A 718 -0.06 61.42 41.35
CA ASP A 718 -1.25 60.69 40.88
C ASP A 718 -1.11 60.08 39.44
N TYR A 719 0.08 60.17 38.84
CA TYR A 719 0.38 59.60 37.53
C TYR A 719 1.36 58.43 37.66
N PHE A 720 1.20 57.33 36.92
CA PHE A 720 1.88 56.06 37.24
C PHE A 720 2.59 55.42 36.05
N TYR A 721 3.84 55.03 36.25
CA TYR A 721 4.64 54.27 35.31
C TYR A 721 5.00 52.90 35.90
N GLU A 722 4.71 51.83 35.17
CA GLU A 722 5.23 50.49 35.48
C GLU A 722 6.62 50.35 34.88
N VAL A 723 7.60 49.97 35.69
CA VAL A 723 8.98 49.76 35.28
C VAL A 723 9.39 48.33 35.55
N VAL A 724 9.76 47.60 34.51
CA VAL A 724 10.20 46.21 34.58
C VAL A 724 11.67 46.12 34.21
N LEU A 725 12.52 45.73 35.15
CA LEU A 725 13.96 45.57 34.94
C LEU A 725 14.31 44.08 34.75
N PHE A 726 15.10 43.80 33.71
CA PHE A 726 15.58 42.45 33.40
C PHE A 726 17.06 42.33 33.70
N THR A 727 17.40 41.57 34.74
CA THR A 727 18.80 41.24 35.05
C THR A 727 19.26 40.06 34.19
N GLY A 728 20.49 40.10 33.68
CA GLY A 728 21.02 39.07 32.78
C GLY A 728 21.11 37.67 33.39
N SER A 729 21.18 36.66 32.52
CA SER A 729 21.35 35.25 32.90
C SER A 729 22.81 34.80 32.96
N ARG A 730 23.77 35.70 32.73
CA ARG A 730 25.22 35.42 32.85
C ARG A 730 25.59 35.15 34.31
N LYS A 731 26.68 34.41 34.53
CA LYS A 731 27.21 34.18 35.88
C LYS A 731 27.51 35.54 36.53
N ASP A 732 27.13 35.70 37.80
CA ASP A 732 27.31 36.92 38.60
C ASP A 732 26.66 38.19 38.03
N ALA A 733 25.65 38.05 37.17
CA ALA A 733 24.93 39.16 36.55
C ALA A 733 24.10 40.04 37.53
N GLY A 734 23.87 39.58 38.75
CA GLY A 734 23.05 40.30 39.74
C GLY A 734 23.86 41.18 40.68
N THR A 735 23.22 42.18 41.29
CA THR A 735 23.86 43.13 42.20
C THR A 735 23.22 43.14 43.58
N LYS A 736 24.03 43.46 44.60
CA LYS A 736 23.58 43.76 45.97
C LYS A 736 23.75 45.24 46.32
N SER A 737 24.16 46.07 45.37
CA SER A 737 24.24 47.53 45.53
C SER A 737 22.85 48.14 45.51
N ASN A 738 22.69 49.33 46.09
CA ASN A 738 21.43 50.05 45.98
C ASN A 738 21.30 50.62 44.57
N VAL A 739 20.18 50.34 43.90
CA VAL A 739 19.89 50.77 42.53
C VAL A 739 18.94 51.96 42.58
N TYR A 740 19.19 52.94 41.72
CA TYR A 740 18.42 54.18 41.60
C TYR A 740 18.05 54.41 40.14
N MET A 741 16.92 55.09 39.93
CA MET A 741 16.41 55.35 38.59
C MET A 741 15.69 56.70 38.49
N SER A 742 15.76 57.32 37.31
CA SER A 742 14.91 58.44 36.89
C SER A 742 14.51 58.34 35.41
N LEU A 743 13.30 58.80 35.11
CA LEU A 743 12.72 58.81 33.77
C LEU A 743 12.66 60.24 33.22
N PHE A 744 12.91 60.39 31.92
CA PHE A 744 12.92 61.68 31.24
C PHE A 744 12.02 61.60 30.00
N GLY A 745 11.02 62.47 29.97
CA GLY A 745 10.09 62.59 28.85
C GLY A 745 9.98 64.01 28.33
N SER A 746 9.26 64.18 27.23
CA SER A 746 9.16 65.45 26.49
C SER A 746 8.57 66.62 27.28
N ARG A 747 7.83 66.36 28.37
CA ARG A 747 7.16 67.39 29.19
C ARG A 747 7.82 67.62 30.53
N SER A 748 8.40 66.59 31.14
CA SER A 748 9.04 66.66 32.46
C SER A 748 9.97 65.46 32.69
N HIS A 749 10.63 65.42 33.85
CA HIS A 749 11.39 64.28 34.35
C HIS A 749 10.85 63.83 35.71
N SER A 750 11.09 62.57 36.08
CA SER A 750 10.79 62.06 37.41
C SER A 750 11.91 62.40 38.39
N ASP A 751 11.59 62.36 39.68
CA ASP A 751 12.59 62.29 40.72
C ASP A 751 13.47 61.05 40.60
N THR A 752 14.65 61.11 41.21
CA THR A 752 15.54 59.96 41.30
C THR A 752 15.15 59.12 42.52
N LEU A 753 14.56 57.96 42.28
CA LEU A 753 14.09 57.07 43.33
C LEU A 753 14.98 55.84 43.47
N GLN A 754 15.19 55.41 44.72
CA GLN A 754 15.81 54.12 45.03
C GLN A 754 14.82 52.99 44.75
N LEU A 755 15.23 52.02 43.93
CA LEU A 755 14.45 50.83 43.63
C LEU A 755 14.57 49.83 44.78
N LYS A 756 13.63 49.91 45.71
CA LYS A 756 13.55 49.04 46.90
C LYS A 756 12.15 48.42 47.03
N SER A 757 12.08 47.31 47.75
CA SER A 757 10.82 46.65 48.06
C SER A 757 10.03 47.40 49.13
N ASN A 758 8.70 47.27 49.08
CA ASN A 758 7.79 47.70 50.15
C ASN A 758 7.97 46.87 51.42
N ASP A 759 8.40 45.61 51.29
CA ASP A 759 8.77 44.70 52.38
C ASP A 759 10.29 44.48 52.36
N GLN A 760 10.98 44.93 53.42
CA GLN A 760 12.44 44.82 53.55
C GLN A 760 12.93 43.36 53.47
N ASN A 761 12.09 42.38 53.79
CA ASN A 761 12.46 40.96 53.67
C ASN A 761 12.61 40.49 52.22
N ASP A 762 12.01 41.22 51.27
CA ASP A 762 12.01 40.89 49.86
C ASP A 762 13.14 41.58 49.08
N ASP A 763 13.82 42.58 49.65
CA ASP A 763 14.98 43.25 49.04
C ASP A 763 16.07 42.26 48.64
N LYS A 764 16.21 41.16 49.41
CA LYS A 764 17.18 40.10 49.12
C LYS A 764 16.94 39.39 47.78
N TYR A 765 15.75 39.49 47.19
CA TYR A 765 15.38 38.86 45.92
C TYR A 765 15.44 39.81 44.73
N LEU A 766 15.63 41.11 44.95
CA LEU A 766 15.80 42.09 43.89
C LEU A 766 17.14 41.91 43.18
N PHE A 767 17.15 42.20 41.87
CA PHE A 767 18.33 42.28 41.01
C PHE A 767 19.23 41.04 41.02
N ARG A 768 18.69 39.85 41.29
CA ARG A 768 19.42 38.59 41.17
C ARG A 768 19.62 38.21 39.69
N ARG A 769 20.57 37.31 39.45
CA ARG A 769 20.73 36.66 38.14
C ARG A 769 19.39 36.15 37.61
N SER A 770 19.09 36.48 36.36
CA SER A 770 17.83 36.15 35.67
C SER A 770 16.55 36.69 36.36
N ALA A 771 16.66 37.63 37.30
CA ALA A 771 15.49 38.22 37.94
C ALA A 771 14.79 39.22 37.02
N VAL A 772 13.47 39.24 37.13
CA VAL A 772 12.58 40.24 36.55
C VAL A 772 11.94 40.96 37.73
N ASN A 773 12.23 42.26 37.88
CA ASN A 773 11.75 43.04 39.00
C ASN A 773 10.86 44.18 38.49
N THR A 774 9.62 44.23 39.00
CA THR A 774 8.60 45.21 38.58
C THR A 774 8.38 46.24 39.66
N PHE A 775 8.46 47.52 39.27
CA PHE A 775 8.25 48.68 40.14
C PHE A 775 7.15 49.57 39.58
N ILE A 776 6.32 50.15 40.45
CA ILE A 776 5.38 51.22 40.09
C ILE A 776 5.97 52.54 40.58
N LEU A 777 6.20 53.46 39.65
CA LEU A 777 6.71 54.81 39.89
C LEU A 777 5.56 55.81 39.79
N SER A 778 5.33 56.63 40.81
CA SER A 778 4.39 57.75 40.73
C SER A 778 5.07 59.09 40.43
N THR A 779 4.41 59.94 39.64
CA THR A 779 4.80 61.31 39.29
C THR A 779 3.59 62.25 39.39
N ASP A 780 3.80 63.54 39.64
CA ASP A 780 2.70 64.51 39.80
C ASP A 780 1.90 64.72 38.51
N LYS A 781 2.56 64.63 37.35
CA LYS A 781 1.99 64.82 36.01
C LYS A 781 2.64 63.86 35.01
N ALA A 782 2.00 63.71 33.85
CA ALA A 782 2.53 62.94 32.73
C ALA A 782 3.89 63.48 32.26
N LEU A 783 4.89 62.60 32.16
CA LEU A 783 6.23 62.95 31.66
C LEU A 783 6.25 63.22 30.14
N GLY A 784 5.17 62.85 29.43
CA GLY A 784 5.11 62.86 27.97
C GLY A 784 5.87 61.69 27.37
N SER A 785 6.20 61.77 26.07
CA SER A 785 6.94 60.71 25.39
C SER A 785 8.32 60.55 25.99
N LEU A 786 8.58 59.37 26.57
CA LEU A 786 9.86 59.08 27.21
C LEU A 786 10.96 59.00 26.14
N TYR A 787 12.10 59.63 26.40
CA TYR A 787 13.25 59.58 25.49
C TYR A 787 14.52 59.10 26.19
N MET A 788 14.56 59.12 27.53
CA MET A 788 15.72 58.67 28.30
C MET A 788 15.30 58.01 29.62
N CYS A 789 15.89 56.86 29.91
CA CYS A 789 15.85 56.21 31.21
C CYS A 789 17.27 56.24 31.80
N ARG A 790 17.38 56.75 33.01
CA ARG A 790 18.63 56.80 33.77
C ARG A 790 18.57 55.75 34.87
N VAL A 791 19.51 54.80 34.86
CA VAL A 791 19.65 53.80 35.92
C VAL A 791 21.10 53.80 36.41
N PHE A 792 21.30 53.73 37.72
CA PHE A 792 22.63 53.71 38.34
C PHE A 792 22.61 52.98 39.69
N HIS A 793 23.79 52.65 40.22
CA HIS A 793 23.93 52.03 41.54
C HIS A 793 25.02 52.71 42.39
N ASP A 794 24.93 52.56 43.72
CA ASP A 794 25.88 53.18 44.67
C ASP A 794 27.18 52.39 44.90
N ASN A 795 27.27 51.17 44.36
CA ASN A 795 28.45 50.30 44.47
C ASN A 795 28.81 49.92 45.93
N MET A 796 27.85 49.99 46.87
CA MET A 796 28.08 49.76 48.30
C MET A 796 28.10 48.27 48.71
N ALA A 797 28.07 47.34 47.75
CA ALA A 797 28.13 45.91 48.06
C ALA A 797 29.51 45.48 48.59
N LYS A 798 29.55 44.42 49.42
CA LYS A 798 30.75 43.97 50.16
C LYS A 798 31.94 43.53 49.29
N SER A 799 31.73 43.30 47.99
CA SER A 799 32.79 42.87 47.06
C SER A 799 32.50 43.37 45.65
N ARG A 800 33.55 43.54 44.84
CA ARG A 800 33.43 44.00 43.45
C ARG A 800 32.51 43.12 42.61
N GLN A 801 32.54 41.81 42.82
CA GLN A 801 31.67 40.84 42.14
C GLN A 801 30.19 40.96 42.56
N GLN A 802 29.91 41.37 43.80
CA GLN A 802 28.55 41.61 44.27
C GLN A 802 28.02 43.00 43.91
N ALA A 803 28.92 43.90 43.54
CA ALA A 803 28.57 45.27 43.18
C ALA A 803 28.27 45.42 41.68
N SER A 804 28.96 44.66 40.83
CA SER A 804 28.71 44.62 39.38
C SER A 804 27.29 44.17 39.06
N TRP A 805 26.72 44.74 38.00
CA TRP A 805 25.37 44.39 37.55
C TRP A 805 25.33 44.28 36.03
N TYR A 806 24.68 43.26 35.50
CA TYR A 806 24.39 43.17 34.07
C TYR A 806 22.90 43.42 33.86
N LEU A 807 22.55 44.65 33.50
CA LEU A 807 21.20 45.05 33.15
C LEU A 807 20.97 44.77 31.65
N ARG A 808 19.96 43.94 31.33
CA ARG A 808 19.67 43.58 29.94
C ARG A 808 18.80 44.65 29.27
N HIS A 809 17.58 44.83 29.77
CA HIS A 809 16.65 45.86 29.29
C HIS A 809 15.78 46.37 30.43
N VAL A 810 15.22 47.56 30.25
CA VAL A 810 14.17 48.15 31.08
C VAL A 810 12.95 48.41 30.21
N PHE A 811 11.80 47.90 30.64
CA PHE A 811 10.52 48.27 30.04
C PHE A 811 9.83 49.29 30.92
N VAL A 812 9.30 50.34 30.32
CA VAL A 812 8.49 51.32 31.01
C VAL A 812 7.14 51.40 30.33
N THR A 813 6.07 51.09 31.06
CA THR A 813 4.69 51.19 30.58
C THR A 813 4.03 52.36 31.29
N ASP A 814 3.53 53.33 30.51
CA ASP A 814 2.64 54.37 31.03
C ASP A 814 1.29 53.72 31.36
N LEU A 815 0.90 53.69 32.63
CA LEU A 815 -0.27 52.91 33.06
C LEU A 815 -1.61 53.55 32.65
N GLN A 816 -1.60 54.84 32.33
CA GLN A 816 -2.77 55.60 31.90
C GLN A 816 -3.00 55.44 30.39
N THR A 817 -1.95 55.59 29.59
CA THR A 817 -2.04 55.51 28.12
C THR A 817 -1.81 54.11 27.56
N LYS A 818 -1.23 53.21 28.37
CA LYS A 818 -0.75 51.87 27.98
C LYS A 818 0.39 51.87 26.95
N GLU A 819 0.99 53.03 26.68
CA GLU A 819 2.17 53.12 25.82
C GLU A 819 3.39 52.51 26.52
N ARG A 820 4.18 51.74 25.77
CA ARG A 820 5.32 50.99 26.29
C ARG A 820 6.61 51.40 25.60
N TYR A 821 7.60 51.71 26.43
CA TYR A 821 8.93 52.14 26.03
C TYR A 821 9.95 51.07 26.38
N VAL A 822 10.85 50.77 25.43
CA VAL A 822 11.89 49.76 25.61
C VAL A 822 13.26 50.42 25.61
N PHE A 823 13.99 50.21 26.70
CA PHE A 823 15.34 50.71 26.91
C PHE A 823 16.31 49.53 26.96
N ILE A 824 17.09 49.33 25.91
CA ILE A 824 18.06 48.24 25.80
C ILE A 824 19.43 48.71 26.34
N CYS A 825 19.98 47.99 27.32
CA CYS A 825 21.32 48.26 27.87
C CYS A 825 22.34 47.21 27.39
N GLU A 826 22.10 45.93 27.70
CA GLU A 826 22.97 44.78 27.41
C GLU A 826 24.45 44.98 27.76
N LYS A 827 24.73 45.72 28.83
CA LYS A 827 26.08 46.01 29.30
C LYS A 827 26.23 45.73 30.79
N TRP A 828 27.49 45.56 31.18
CA TRP A 828 27.87 45.48 32.58
C TRP A 828 28.13 46.87 33.14
N GLU A 829 27.55 47.13 34.32
CA GLU A 829 27.84 48.30 35.13
C GLU A 829 29.06 48.00 36.02
N TYR A 830 30.15 48.74 35.84
CA TYR A 830 31.39 48.61 36.62
C TYR A 830 31.87 49.98 37.10
N CYS A 831 32.52 50.06 38.28
CA CYS A 831 33.19 51.28 38.73
C CYS A 831 34.44 51.58 37.87
N VAL A 832 34.57 52.81 37.36
CA VAL A 832 35.81 53.38 36.83
C VAL A 832 36.25 54.47 37.79
N THR A 833 37.35 54.24 38.50
CA THR A 833 37.99 55.25 39.36
C THR A 833 38.70 56.27 38.46
N ASN A 834 38.21 57.52 38.43
CA ASN A 834 38.87 58.60 37.73
C ASN A 834 40.00 59.16 38.61
N THR A 835 41.25 58.78 38.33
CA THR A 835 42.43 59.41 38.92
C THR A 835 42.65 60.76 38.24
N HIS A 836 42.03 61.83 38.73
CA HIS A 836 42.45 63.26 38.64
C HIS A 836 41.24 64.20 38.78
N SER A 837 40.78 64.49 40.01
CA SER A 837 40.21 65.79 40.44
C SER A 837 39.58 65.71 41.84
N ASN A 838 40.01 66.62 42.74
CA ASN A 838 39.47 67.14 44.01
C ASN A 838 38.74 66.21 45.04
N PRO A 839 39.06 66.25 46.36
CA PRO A 839 38.62 65.24 47.35
C PRO A 839 37.21 65.41 47.95
N ASP A 840 36.46 66.47 47.62
CA ASP A 840 35.22 66.81 48.35
C ASP A 840 33.90 66.46 47.62
N GLU A 841 33.94 65.69 46.53
CA GLU A 841 32.75 65.08 45.91
C GLU A 841 33.04 63.64 45.46
N HIS A 842 32.94 62.67 46.39
CA HIS A 842 33.19 61.26 46.07
C HIS A 842 32.04 60.35 46.51
N THR A 843 30.95 60.39 45.74
CA THR A 843 30.14 59.20 45.47
C THR A 843 30.26 58.89 43.99
N SER A 844 30.97 57.80 43.65
CA SER A 844 31.15 57.35 42.26
C SER A 844 29.86 56.71 41.77
N TYR A 845 28.95 57.50 41.18
CA TYR A 845 27.76 56.99 40.52
C TYR A 845 28.07 56.61 39.08
N PHE A 846 27.70 55.41 38.64
CA PHE A 846 27.79 55.02 37.24
C PHE A 846 26.42 55.22 36.57
N VAL A 847 26.33 56.18 35.65
CA VAL A 847 25.06 56.61 35.06
C VAL A 847 24.90 55.99 33.66
N VAL A 848 23.95 55.07 33.51
CA VAL A 848 23.54 54.59 32.18
C VAL A 848 22.45 55.51 31.65
N ILE A 849 22.73 56.17 30.52
CA ILE A 849 21.72 56.87 29.73
C ILE A 849 21.26 55.93 28.63
N ILE A 850 20.04 55.40 28.75
CA ILE A 850 19.45 54.55 27.72
C ILE A 850 18.45 55.40 26.94
N LYS A 851 18.67 55.54 25.63
CA LYS A 851 17.70 56.18 24.71
C LYS A 851 16.69 55.16 24.20
N VAL A 852 15.46 55.61 24.01
CA VAL A 852 14.40 54.81 23.39
C VAL A 852 14.81 54.44 21.96
N MET A 853 14.76 53.15 21.63
CA MET A 853 14.78 52.71 20.22
C MET A 853 13.33 52.76 19.72
N THR A 854 13.08 53.59 18.72
CA THR A 854 11.81 53.64 17.97
C THR A 854 11.68 52.46 17.04
#